data_AF-A0A2V9LJM7-F1
#
_entry.id   AF-A0A2V9LJM7-F1
#
_cell.length_a   1.000
_cell.length_b   1.000
_cell.length_c   1.000
_cell.angle_alpha   90.00
_cell.angle_beta   90.00
_cell.angle_gamma   90.00
#
_symmetry.space_group_name_H-M   'P 1'
#
loop_
_entity.id
_entity.type
_entity.pdbx_description
1 polymer ?
#
loop_
_entity_poly.entity_id
_entity_poly.type
_entity_poly.pdbx_seq_one_letter_code
_entity_poly.pdbx_strand_id
1 'polypeptide(L)'
;RRIETPAIDKLASEGIRFEHAYAQVPLTLPSHTVIMTGTYPMFNGVRDLTSPGLNRTPPTLAEMMRQSGYTTAAFVSSFVLNSMWGLDRGFDVYDDETDGGSGANGHPSLLERRGDRTVDRARTWLDSHSGQPFFLWVHLYDPHSPYRPPEPYFSRYAGHLYDGEIAFDDAQLGRLFACLRQLKLYENALIVLASDHGESLGEHGEGEHGFFIYNATVHVPLIVRLPGPSPGPLVIPEPAGLVDVAPTIAALCRVSRDVTQTFQGHALAGIAKPEVARSAAPAYAESYYPRNTFGWHELRALITSQYQYIDAPRPEIYDLERDPDETHNLAASQSTIAAALQDELRTLEGRYTNASLPQEPNAVGPETLEKLRSLGYVGYRAPGADGNSSVIRADPKDKIQVLNQMLRAGDLRSQQRYAEADEILTSLERSEPKLYILGFEHGETLLDWGKAGESIREFHKALTLNPSFDEAWMGLGRAAFILGKNKDAVEAFNLALGLNPRDYLARRSLARVYWRENQPEEAERELARVAGEHPEFAEGRAEHGVALAKVRKYREAIAELHAASTLGYRDSVLYYYLGLSYAETGDATRAIEAYQKAVEVDPNYAAAYVRLALQYRQSGDLAKARLYYQKTCKLSEELCREYAPQF
;
A
#
# COMPACT_ATOMS: atom_id res chain seq x y z
N ARG A 1 14.57 27.10 -11.31
CA ARG A 1 15.82 27.24 -10.50
C ARG A 1 16.32 25.82 -10.25
N ARG A 2 17.64 25.58 -10.20
CA ARG A 2 18.15 24.23 -9.91
C ARG A 2 17.94 23.93 -8.42
N ILE A 3 17.37 22.77 -8.12
CA ILE A 3 17.17 22.26 -6.75
C ILE A 3 18.56 22.13 -6.09
N GLU A 4 18.66 22.42 -4.79
CA GLU A 4 19.91 22.24 -4.05
C GLU A 4 19.98 20.85 -3.41
N THR A 5 20.91 20.03 -3.90
CA THR A 5 21.18 18.66 -3.40
C THR A 5 22.64 18.45 -3.00
N PRO A 6 23.20 19.26 -2.07
CA PRO A 6 24.62 19.21 -1.73
C PRO A 6 25.12 17.86 -1.18
N ALA A 7 24.29 17.07 -0.48
CA ALA A 7 24.72 15.77 0.04
C ALA A 7 24.84 14.73 -1.09
N ILE A 8 23.85 14.68 -2.00
CA ILE A 8 23.84 13.81 -3.17
C ILE A 8 24.94 14.23 -4.15
N ASP A 9 25.09 15.53 -4.43
CA ASP A 9 26.13 16.08 -5.31
C ASP A 9 27.52 15.72 -4.79
N LYS A 10 27.72 15.79 -3.46
CA LYS A 10 28.96 15.36 -2.82
C LYS A 10 29.20 13.87 -2.99
N LEU A 11 28.18 13.03 -2.76
CA LEU A 11 28.27 11.59 -2.97
C LEU A 11 28.66 11.26 -4.42
N ALA A 12 28.05 11.93 -5.40
CA ALA A 12 28.39 11.79 -6.82
C ALA A 12 29.83 12.23 -7.12
N SER A 13 30.29 13.34 -6.52
CA SER A 13 31.65 13.85 -6.72
C SER A 13 32.73 12.92 -6.13
N GLU A 14 32.36 12.12 -5.13
CA GLU A 14 33.23 11.16 -4.46
C GLU A 14 33.09 9.73 -5.03
N GLY A 15 32.15 9.49 -5.94
CA GLY A 15 31.77 8.17 -6.44
C GLY A 15 31.58 8.09 -7.96
N ILE A 16 30.78 7.10 -8.36
CA ILE A 16 30.44 6.79 -9.74
C ILE A 16 28.97 7.13 -9.96
N ARG A 17 28.68 8.07 -10.87
CA ARG A 17 27.32 8.41 -11.29
C ARG A 17 27.01 7.76 -12.63
N PHE A 18 25.89 7.07 -12.72
CA PHE A 18 25.38 6.55 -13.99
C PHE A 18 24.52 7.63 -14.63
N GLU A 19 24.87 8.03 -15.85
CA GLU A 19 24.15 9.06 -16.59
C GLU A 19 22.81 8.53 -17.10
N HIS A 20 22.77 7.26 -17.48
CA HIS A 20 21.59 6.57 -17.99
C HIS A 20 21.27 5.35 -17.13
N ALA A 21 20.53 5.54 -16.03
CA ALA A 21 20.06 4.45 -15.19
C ALA A 21 18.53 4.35 -15.24
N TYR A 22 18.00 3.15 -15.41
CA TYR A 22 16.57 2.94 -15.68
C TYR A 22 15.89 1.99 -14.70
N ALA A 23 14.77 2.45 -14.14
CA ALA A 23 13.83 1.64 -13.40
C ALA A 23 13.10 0.67 -14.34
N GLN A 24 12.88 -0.56 -13.88
CA GLN A 24 12.16 -1.57 -14.68
C GLN A 24 10.65 -1.37 -14.62
N VAL A 25 10.12 -0.76 -13.56
CA VAL A 25 8.69 -0.50 -13.37
C VAL A 25 8.52 0.86 -12.69
N PRO A 26 7.65 1.76 -13.17
CA PRO A 26 7.41 3.06 -12.56
C PRO A 26 6.46 2.97 -11.35
N LEU A 27 6.62 1.94 -10.50
CA LEU A 27 5.81 1.71 -9.30
C LEU A 27 6.69 1.16 -8.17
N THR A 28 6.45 1.63 -6.95
CA THR A 28 7.34 1.42 -5.81
C THR A 28 7.60 -0.05 -5.46
N LEU A 29 6.55 -0.84 -5.22
CA LEU A 29 6.66 -2.25 -4.85
C LEU A 29 7.39 -3.10 -5.91
N PRO A 30 6.99 -3.12 -7.20
CA PRO A 30 7.68 -3.91 -8.21
C PRO A 30 9.11 -3.41 -8.46
N SER A 31 9.37 -2.09 -8.44
CA SER A 31 10.74 -1.58 -8.60
C SER A 31 11.66 -1.99 -7.46
N HIS A 32 11.21 -1.88 -6.20
CA HIS A 32 11.94 -2.38 -5.04
C HIS A 32 12.17 -3.89 -5.10
N THR A 33 11.19 -4.65 -5.60
CA THR A 33 11.34 -6.09 -5.83
C THR A 33 12.45 -6.37 -6.84
N VAL A 34 12.53 -5.61 -7.94
CA VAL A 34 13.61 -5.71 -8.93
C VAL A 34 14.96 -5.39 -8.29
N ILE A 35 15.08 -4.28 -7.55
CA ILE A 35 16.34 -3.90 -6.89
C ILE A 35 16.79 -4.98 -5.89
N MET A 36 15.87 -5.48 -5.06
CA MET A 36 16.19 -6.47 -4.03
C MET A 36 16.49 -7.84 -4.59
N THR A 37 15.90 -8.23 -5.71
CA THR A 37 16.08 -9.58 -6.25
C THR A 37 17.11 -9.64 -7.37
N GLY A 38 17.44 -8.51 -8.01
CA GLY A 38 18.26 -8.46 -9.22
C GLY A 38 17.63 -9.23 -10.39
N THR A 39 16.29 -9.32 -10.42
CA THR A 39 15.52 -10.05 -11.45
C THR A 39 14.44 -9.18 -12.06
N TYR A 40 14.06 -9.46 -13.30
CA TYR A 40 13.01 -8.73 -14.00
C TYR A 40 11.61 -9.07 -13.46
N PRO A 41 10.64 -8.13 -13.60
CA PRO A 41 9.26 -8.33 -13.12
C PRO A 41 8.57 -9.57 -13.69
N MET A 42 8.84 -9.95 -14.95
CA MET A 42 8.25 -11.17 -15.53
C MET A 42 8.76 -12.48 -14.90
N PHE A 43 9.87 -12.43 -14.16
CA PHE A 43 10.43 -13.58 -13.47
C PHE A 43 10.04 -13.62 -11.99
N ASN A 44 10.17 -12.51 -11.26
CA ASN A 44 9.74 -12.43 -9.86
C ASN A 44 8.20 -12.38 -9.72
N GLY A 45 7.52 -11.98 -10.80
CA GLY A 45 6.07 -11.90 -10.94
C GLY A 45 5.40 -10.79 -10.13
N VAL A 46 6.16 -9.82 -9.60
CA VAL A 46 5.63 -8.60 -9.00
C VAL A 46 5.73 -7.50 -10.06
N ARG A 47 4.60 -7.20 -10.72
CA ARG A 47 4.56 -6.29 -11.89
C ARG A 47 3.76 -5.01 -11.64
N ASP A 48 2.93 -5.01 -10.60
CA ASP A 48 2.14 -3.86 -10.14
C ASP A 48 1.68 -4.09 -8.68
N LEU A 49 0.81 -3.20 -8.18
CA LEU A 49 0.25 -3.29 -6.83
C LEU A 49 -0.90 -4.30 -6.68
N THR A 50 -1.36 -4.91 -7.78
CA THR A 50 -2.35 -5.99 -7.77
C THR A 50 -1.71 -7.38 -7.68
N SER A 51 -0.37 -7.42 -7.78
CA SER A 51 0.43 -8.64 -7.69
C SER A 51 0.44 -9.20 -6.25
N PRO A 52 0.59 -10.52 -6.05
CA PRO A 52 0.49 -11.19 -4.74
C PRO A 52 1.66 -10.92 -3.75
N GLY A 53 2.53 -9.94 -4.04
CA GLY A 53 3.81 -9.73 -3.37
C GLY A 53 4.91 -10.70 -3.80
N LEU A 54 6.11 -10.52 -3.26
CA LEU A 54 7.26 -11.40 -3.51
C LEU A 54 7.05 -12.73 -2.77
N ASN A 55 6.97 -13.81 -3.53
CA ASN A 55 6.89 -15.18 -2.98
C ASN A 55 8.26 -15.63 -2.40
N ARG A 56 8.46 -16.93 -2.13
CA ARG A 56 9.73 -17.46 -1.59
C ARG A 56 10.92 -17.46 -2.57
N THR A 57 10.70 -17.27 -3.87
CA THR A 57 11.77 -17.37 -4.87
C THR A 57 11.53 -16.36 -6.01
N PRO A 58 12.48 -15.46 -6.31
CA PRO A 58 13.91 -15.53 -5.98
C PRO A 58 14.29 -15.15 -4.54
N PRO A 59 15.51 -15.52 -4.09
CA PRO A 59 16.10 -14.95 -2.89
C PRO A 59 16.37 -13.45 -3.04
N THR A 60 16.24 -12.70 -1.95
CA THR A 60 16.57 -11.27 -1.88
C THR A 60 18.06 -11.07 -1.64
N LEU A 61 18.60 -9.92 -2.03
CA LEU A 61 19.96 -9.47 -1.70
C LEU A 61 20.19 -9.53 -0.19
N ALA A 62 19.20 -9.14 0.62
CA ALA A 62 19.30 -9.21 2.08
C ALA A 62 19.53 -10.64 2.58
N GLU A 63 18.83 -11.64 2.03
CA GLU A 63 19.08 -13.05 2.36
C GLU A 63 20.51 -13.46 2.00
N MET A 64 21.01 -13.02 0.83
CA MET A 64 22.37 -13.33 0.39
C MET A 64 23.44 -12.67 1.27
N MET A 65 23.22 -11.42 1.69
CA MET A 65 24.10 -10.68 2.58
C MET A 65 24.15 -11.32 3.96
N ARG A 66 22.98 -11.69 4.50
CA ARG A 66 22.87 -12.39 5.79
C ARG A 66 23.59 -13.74 5.76
N GLN A 67 23.40 -14.53 4.71
CA GLN A 67 24.12 -15.79 4.51
C GLN A 67 25.64 -15.60 4.41
N SER A 68 26.09 -14.43 3.97
CA SER A 68 27.50 -14.04 3.88
C SER A 68 28.06 -13.43 5.17
N GLY A 69 27.30 -13.46 6.28
CA GLY A 69 27.76 -13.03 7.60
C GLY A 69 27.58 -11.55 7.91
N TYR A 70 26.78 -10.83 7.13
CA TYR A 70 26.40 -9.45 7.44
C TYR A 70 25.19 -9.42 8.39
N THR A 71 25.19 -8.50 9.35
CA THR A 71 23.96 -8.11 10.05
C THR A 71 23.11 -7.26 9.11
N THR A 72 21.82 -7.57 8.99
CA THR A 72 20.96 -6.93 7.99
C THR A 72 19.85 -6.10 8.65
N ALA A 73 19.70 -4.85 8.26
CA ALA A 73 18.62 -3.99 8.73
C ALA A 73 17.99 -3.17 7.60
N ALA A 74 16.67 -2.98 7.66
CA ALA A 74 15.92 -2.10 6.78
C ALA A 74 15.05 -1.13 7.57
N PHE A 75 15.03 0.13 7.14
CA PHE A 75 14.13 1.16 7.64
C PHE A 75 13.30 1.67 6.47
N VAL A 76 12.02 1.27 6.44
CA VAL A 76 11.12 1.45 5.30
C VAL A 76 10.03 2.46 5.61
N SER A 77 9.86 3.42 4.71
CA SER A 77 8.97 4.57 4.90
C SER A 77 7.58 4.49 4.29
N SER A 78 7.17 3.38 3.66
CA SER A 78 5.87 3.30 2.97
C SER A 78 5.18 1.95 3.13
N PHE A 79 3.85 1.97 3.27
CA PHE A 79 3.00 0.78 3.38
C PHE A 79 3.11 -0.16 2.17
N VAL A 80 3.35 0.35 0.96
CA VAL A 80 3.52 -0.49 -0.24
C VAL A 80 4.78 -1.37 -0.19
N LEU A 81 5.65 -1.13 0.79
CA LEU A 81 6.84 -1.93 1.08
C LEU A 81 6.74 -2.65 2.44
N ASN A 82 5.54 -2.74 3.02
CA ASN A 82 5.33 -3.49 4.26
C ASN A 82 5.77 -4.96 4.10
N SER A 83 6.23 -5.57 5.19
CA SER A 83 6.67 -6.96 5.28
C SER A 83 5.67 -7.98 4.73
N MET A 84 4.36 -7.66 4.71
CA MET A 84 3.34 -8.50 4.08
C MET A 84 3.59 -8.80 2.59
N TRP A 85 4.37 -7.95 1.90
CA TRP A 85 4.75 -8.12 0.50
C TRP A 85 6.01 -8.98 0.31
N GLY A 86 6.61 -9.49 1.39
CA GLY A 86 7.74 -10.43 1.36
C GLY A 86 9.12 -9.80 1.14
N LEU A 87 9.24 -8.48 1.20
CA LEU A 87 10.53 -7.77 1.07
C LEU A 87 11.37 -7.73 2.36
N ASP A 88 10.79 -8.13 3.49
CA ASP A 88 11.46 -8.27 4.79
C ASP A 88 12.43 -9.45 4.85
N ARG A 89 12.28 -10.39 3.92
CA ARG A 89 13.09 -11.60 3.84
C ARG A 89 14.57 -11.28 3.83
N GLY A 90 15.28 -11.84 4.80
CA GLY A 90 16.73 -11.71 4.94
C GLY A 90 17.19 -10.58 5.85
N PHE A 91 16.29 -9.72 6.33
CA PHE A 91 16.60 -8.70 7.32
C PHE A 91 16.51 -9.27 8.75
N ASP A 92 17.52 -9.00 9.58
CA ASP A 92 17.45 -9.26 11.03
C ASP A 92 16.54 -8.23 11.73
N VAL A 93 16.50 -6.99 11.20
CA VAL A 93 15.58 -5.92 11.60
C VAL A 93 14.89 -5.36 10.35
N TYR A 94 13.56 -5.42 10.31
CA TYR A 94 12.75 -4.77 9.27
C TYR A 94 11.77 -3.81 9.94
N ASP A 95 12.06 -2.51 9.86
CA ASP A 95 11.25 -1.46 10.47
C ASP A 95 10.39 -0.76 9.41
N ASP A 96 9.17 -1.29 9.24
CA ASP A 96 8.10 -0.82 8.37
C ASP A 96 6.97 -0.11 9.15
N GLU A 97 7.26 0.35 10.38
CA GLU A 97 6.32 1.16 11.16
C GLU A 97 6.15 2.54 10.52
N THR A 98 4.91 2.86 10.12
CA THR A 98 4.53 4.18 9.59
C THR A 98 4.21 5.16 10.72
N ASP A 99 4.21 6.47 10.44
CA ASP A 99 3.94 7.49 11.46
C ASP A 99 2.50 7.42 12.02
N GLY A 100 1.63 6.68 11.33
CA GLY A 100 0.25 6.43 11.68
C GLY A 100 0.01 5.15 12.48
N GLY A 101 0.63 4.97 13.66
CA GLY A 101 0.30 3.84 14.56
C GLY A 101 -1.21 3.62 14.72
N SER A 102 -1.63 2.37 14.91
CA SER A 102 -3.02 1.87 14.96
C SER A 102 -4.02 2.89 15.51
N GLY A 103 -4.62 3.67 14.61
CA GLY A 103 -5.55 4.72 14.96
C GLY A 103 -6.87 4.13 15.40
N ALA A 104 -7.14 4.15 16.70
CA ALA A 104 -8.51 4.14 17.20
C ALA A 104 -9.27 5.27 16.48
N ASN A 105 -10.27 4.90 15.66
CA ASN A 105 -11.23 5.75 14.92
C ASN A 105 -11.23 5.65 13.38
N GLY A 106 -10.60 4.63 12.76
CA GLY A 106 -10.98 4.23 11.39
C GLY A 106 -10.73 5.28 10.29
N HIS A 107 -9.85 6.25 10.53
CA HIS A 107 -9.26 7.06 9.47
C HIS A 107 -7.83 6.55 9.23
N PRO A 108 -7.37 6.41 7.97
CA PRO A 108 -6.00 6.00 7.68
C PRO A 108 -5.04 7.01 8.32
N SER A 109 -4.44 6.59 9.42
CA SER A 109 -3.26 7.18 9.99
C SER A 109 -2.15 7.06 8.95
N LEU A 110 -1.32 8.12 8.79
CA LEU A 110 -0.34 8.25 7.70
C LEU A 110 0.33 6.89 7.38
N LEU A 111 0.11 6.39 6.16
CA LEU A 111 0.62 5.10 5.67
C LEU A 111 2.09 5.18 5.25
N GLU A 112 2.74 6.25 5.68
CA GLU A 112 4.04 6.71 5.28
C GLU A 112 4.79 7.18 6.53
N ARG A 113 6.11 7.22 6.46
CA ARG A 113 6.99 7.79 7.47
C ARG A 113 7.88 8.82 6.80
N ARG A 114 7.89 10.04 7.33
CA ARG A 114 8.71 11.11 6.75
C ARG A 114 10.21 10.79 6.84
N GLY A 115 11.01 11.19 5.85
CA GLY A 115 12.41 10.82 5.72
C GLY A 115 13.29 11.12 6.94
N ASP A 116 13.03 12.20 7.69
CA ASP A 116 13.80 12.56 8.90
C ASP A 116 13.68 11.53 10.02
N ARG A 117 12.48 10.95 10.19
CA ARG A 117 12.17 9.92 11.20
C ARG A 117 12.81 8.59 10.84
N THR A 118 12.80 8.24 9.55
CA THR A 118 13.50 7.07 9.01
C THR A 118 15.00 7.16 9.25
N VAL A 119 15.61 8.32 8.92
CA VAL A 119 17.04 8.55 9.17
C VAL A 119 17.37 8.49 10.67
N ASP A 120 16.50 8.99 11.56
CA ASP A 120 16.73 8.90 13.00
C ASP A 120 16.70 7.46 13.53
N ARG A 121 15.79 6.61 13.03
CA ARG A 121 15.76 5.18 13.36
C ARG A 121 17.01 4.45 12.84
N ALA A 122 17.41 4.71 11.60
CA ALA A 122 18.62 4.14 11.01
C ALA A 122 19.90 4.55 11.78
N ARG A 123 20.02 5.82 12.18
CA ARG A 123 21.14 6.31 13.00
C ARG A 123 21.20 5.65 14.37
N THR A 124 20.05 5.53 15.02
CA THR A 124 19.94 4.85 16.33
C THR A 124 20.42 3.40 16.25
N TRP A 125 20.06 2.71 15.16
CA TRP A 125 20.53 1.35 14.93
C TRP A 125 22.04 1.27 14.68
N LEU A 126 22.60 2.19 13.88
CA LEU A 126 24.04 2.28 13.60
C LEU A 126 24.90 2.47 14.85
N ASP A 127 24.43 3.25 15.83
CA ASP A 127 25.14 3.48 17.09
C ASP A 127 25.41 2.16 17.85
N SER A 128 24.54 1.17 17.70
CA SER A 128 24.65 -0.14 18.39
C SER A 128 25.28 -1.25 17.55
N HIS A 129 25.42 -1.07 16.22
CA HIS A 129 25.82 -2.13 15.28
C HIS A 129 27.07 -1.78 14.44
N SER A 130 27.77 -0.68 14.76
CA SER A 130 28.96 -0.21 14.05
C SER A 130 30.19 -1.14 14.13
N GLY A 131 30.19 -2.13 15.02
CA GLY A 131 31.34 -3.02 15.28
C GLY A 131 31.43 -4.27 14.39
N GLN A 132 30.45 -4.53 13.52
CA GLN A 132 30.40 -5.71 12.66
C GLN A 132 30.02 -5.31 11.21
N PRO A 133 30.33 -6.13 10.19
CA PRO A 133 29.86 -5.89 8.84
C PRO A 133 28.33 -5.87 8.78
N PHE A 134 27.76 -4.84 8.16
CA PHE A 134 26.31 -4.72 8.03
C PHE A 134 25.86 -4.38 6.61
N PHE A 135 24.64 -4.79 6.29
CA PHE A 135 23.88 -4.34 5.14
C PHE A 135 22.68 -3.54 5.64
N LEU A 136 22.68 -2.25 5.36
CA LEU A 136 21.67 -1.31 5.82
C LEU A 136 20.88 -0.79 4.62
N TRP A 137 19.58 -1.03 4.61
CA TRP A 137 18.63 -0.49 3.65
C TRP A 137 17.87 0.69 4.28
N VAL A 138 17.94 1.87 3.66
CA VAL A 138 17.21 3.06 4.11
C VAL A 138 16.35 3.53 2.95
N HIS A 139 15.04 3.42 3.09
CA HIS A 139 14.07 3.90 2.10
C HIS A 139 13.44 5.18 2.63
N LEU A 140 13.67 6.30 1.95
CA LEU A 140 12.96 7.56 2.22
C LEU A 140 11.73 7.61 1.30
N TYR A 141 10.60 8.06 1.85
CA TYR A 141 9.33 8.12 1.09
C TYR A 141 9.22 9.38 0.25
N ASP A 142 9.74 10.50 0.76
CA ASP A 142 9.80 11.76 0.04
C ASP A 142 10.77 11.62 -1.18
N PRO A 143 10.56 12.30 -2.32
CA PRO A 143 9.39 13.08 -2.70
C PRO A 143 8.21 12.22 -3.19
N HIS A 144 7.00 12.45 -2.70
CA HIS A 144 5.80 11.74 -3.15
C HIS A 144 4.53 12.58 -2.99
N SER A 145 3.60 12.45 -3.94
CA SER A 145 2.30 13.13 -3.89
C SER A 145 1.45 12.62 -2.71
N PRO A 146 0.77 13.50 -1.94
CA PRO A 146 0.75 14.96 -2.05
C PRO A 146 1.99 15.60 -1.42
N TYR A 147 2.71 16.42 -2.20
CA TYR A 147 3.98 17.02 -1.77
C TYR A 147 3.79 18.00 -0.60
N ARG A 148 4.35 17.68 0.56
CA ARG A 148 4.25 18.42 1.82
C ARG A 148 5.59 18.45 2.57
N PRO A 149 6.65 19.02 1.95
CA PRO A 149 7.95 19.10 2.61
C PRO A 149 7.85 19.93 3.90
N PRO A 150 8.62 19.63 4.95
CA PRO A 150 8.61 20.43 6.17
C PRO A 150 9.31 21.78 5.97
N GLU A 151 9.10 22.73 6.89
CA GLU A 151 9.88 23.97 6.89
C GLU A 151 11.37 23.70 7.18
N PRO A 152 12.30 24.47 6.58
CA PRO A 152 12.09 25.64 5.73
C PRO A 152 11.82 25.32 4.24
N TYR A 153 11.77 24.04 3.86
CA TYR A 153 11.67 23.61 2.45
C TYR A 153 10.31 23.96 1.84
N PHE A 154 9.23 23.86 2.62
CA PHE A 154 7.91 24.32 2.21
C PHE A 154 7.90 25.78 1.73
N SER A 155 8.38 26.71 2.56
CA SER A 155 8.42 28.12 2.22
C SER A 155 9.48 28.43 1.15
N ARG A 156 10.62 27.74 1.17
CA ARG A 156 11.74 27.97 0.25
C ARG A 156 11.41 27.57 -1.19
N TYR A 157 10.64 26.49 -1.36
CA TYR A 157 10.24 25.92 -2.64
C TYR A 157 8.74 26.10 -2.90
N ALA A 158 8.14 27.16 -2.36
CA ALA A 158 6.73 27.48 -2.63
C ALA A 158 6.46 27.55 -4.14
N GLY A 159 5.48 26.75 -4.60
CA GLY A 159 5.15 26.59 -6.03
C GLY A 159 5.87 25.45 -6.75
N HIS A 160 6.86 24.81 -6.11
CA HIS A 160 7.61 23.66 -6.60
C HIS A 160 7.84 22.67 -5.45
N LEU A 161 6.74 22.18 -4.85
CA LEU A 161 6.81 21.42 -3.59
C LEU A 161 7.54 20.06 -3.74
N TYR A 162 7.49 19.44 -4.94
CA TYR A 162 8.31 18.27 -5.28
C TYR A 162 9.81 18.54 -5.09
N ASP A 163 10.32 19.67 -5.62
CA ASP A 163 11.70 20.11 -5.41
C ASP A 163 12.02 20.34 -3.93
N GLY A 164 11.03 20.81 -3.17
CA GLY A 164 11.14 21.01 -1.73
C GLY A 164 11.35 19.70 -0.98
N GLU A 165 10.68 18.63 -1.38
CA GLU A 165 10.87 17.29 -0.81
C GLU A 165 12.22 16.69 -1.19
N ILE A 166 12.67 16.83 -2.43
CA ILE A 166 14.02 16.44 -2.85
C ILE A 166 15.09 17.13 -1.98
N ALA A 167 14.96 18.45 -1.78
CA ALA A 167 15.89 19.20 -0.96
C ALA A 167 15.84 18.82 0.53
N PHE A 168 14.65 18.45 1.03
CA PHE A 168 14.48 17.94 2.39
C PHE A 168 15.20 16.60 2.57
N ASP A 169 15.05 15.69 1.60
CA ASP A 169 15.66 14.37 1.62
C ASP A 169 17.18 14.39 1.44
N ASP A 170 17.69 15.28 0.59
CA ASP A 170 19.13 15.55 0.52
C ASP A 170 19.70 15.91 1.90
N ALA A 171 18.99 16.76 2.66
CA ALA A 171 19.43 17.11 4.01
C ALA A 171 19.38 15.91 4.98
N GLN A 172 18.42 14.99 4.82
CA GLN A 172 18.34 13.77 5.62
C GLN A 172 19.49 12.81 5.29
N LEU A 173 19.82 12.64 4.01
CA LEU A 173 21.01 11.92 3.56
C LEU A 173 22.29 12.55 4.08
N GLY A 174 22.36 13.89 4.12
CA GLY A 174 23.45 14.63 4.75
C GLY A 174 23.65 14.27 6.22
N ARG A 175 22.55 14.15 7.00
CA ARG A 175 22.59 13.70 8.40
C ARG A 175 23.08 12.26 8.52
N LEU A 176 22.62 11.35 7.66
CA LEU A 176 23.04 9.95 7.65
C LEU A 176 24.53 9.83 7.32
N PHE A 177 25.02 10.51 6.27
CA PHE A 177 26.44 10.49 5.91
C PHE A 177 27.32 11.15 6.97
N ALA A 178 26.84 12.19 7.66
CA ALA A 178 27.55 12.77 8.80
C ALA A 178 27.69 11.76 9.96
N CYS A 179 26.64 11.00 10.25
CA CYS A 179 26.67 9.90 11.24
C CYS A 179 27.72 8.84 10.87
N LEU A 180 27.72 8.37 9.62
CA LEU A 180 28.72 7.41 9.13
C LEU A 180 30.16 7.95 9.27
N ARG A 181 30.38 9.24 9.03
CA ARG A 181 31.70 9.87 9.22
C ARG A 181 32.09 9.95 10.70
N GLN A 182 31.15 10.31 11.58
CA GLN A 182 31.37 10.35 13.03
C GLN A 182 31.74 8.98 13.59
N LEU A 183 31.08 7.92 13.10
CA LEU A 183 31.37 6.53 13.46
C LEU A 183 32.59 5.95 12.72
N LYS A 184 33.28 6.74 11.87
CA LYS A 184 34.40 6.31 11.03
C LYS A 184 34.08 5.14 10.09
N LEU A 185 32.81 5.00 9.72
CA LEU A 185 32.30 3.97 8.81
C LEU A 185 32.30 4.45 7.36
N TYR A 186 32.14 5.76 7.12
CA TYR A 186 31.96 6.32 5.77
C TYR A 186 33.04 5.87 4.79
N GLU A 187 34.31 5.91 5.20
CA GLU A 187 35.42 5.52 4.33
C GLU A 187 35.41 4.02 3.95
N ASN A 188 34.92 3.16 4.83
CA ASN A 188 34.88 1.71 4.61
C ASN A 188 33.54 1.20 4.04
N ALA A 189 32.55 2.08 3.88
CA ALA A 189 31.23 1.72 3.41
C ALA A 189 31.13 1.74 1.87
N LEU A 190 30.50 0.72 1.30
CA LEU A 190 29.90 0.79 -0.02
C LEU A 190 28.56 1.53 0.16
N ILE A 191 28.37 2.65 -0.55
CA ILE A 191 27.13 3.41 -0.52
C ILE A 191 26.53 3.39 -1.92
N VAL A 192 25.31 2.90 -2.04
CA VAL A 192 24.52 2.95 -3.27
C VAL A 192 23.30 3.83 -3.00
N LEU A 193 23.10 4.83 -3.84
CA LEU A 193 21.91 5.68 -3.85
C LEU A 193 21.21 5.48 -5.19
N ALA A 194 19.91 5.16 -5.15
CA ALA A 194 19.07 5.07 -6.32
C ALA A 194 17.67 5.61 -6.02
N SER A 195 16.99 6.12 -7.03
CA SER A 195 15.51 6.22 -6.99
C SER A 195 14.92 4.94 -7.56
N ASP A 196 13.80 4.48 -7.01
CA ASP A 196 13.09 3.32 -7.50
C ASP A 196 12.28 3.63 -8.77
N HIS A 197 11.77 4.86 -8.90
CA HIS A 197 11.24 5.42 -10.15
C HIS A 197 11.31 6.96 -10.10
N GLY A 198 10.86 7.61 -11.18
CA GLY A 198 10.68 9.06 -11.28
C GLY A 198 9.23 9.49 -11.04
N GLU A 199 8.91 10.72 -11.46
CA GLU A 199 7.60 11.35 -11.33
C GLU A 199 7.33 12.19 -12.58
N SER A 200 6.17 12.03 -13.21
CA SER A 200 5.90 12.67 -14.50
C SER A 200 5.65 14.18 -14.41
N LEU A 201 5.08 14.66 -13.30
CA LEU A 201 4.83 16.10 -13.06
C LEU A 201 4.04 16.80 -14.18
N GLY A 202 3.20 16.06 -14.90
CA GLY A 202 2.40 16.54 -16.03
C GLY A 202 3.02 16.27 -17.41
N GLU A 203 4.24 15.77 -17.49
CA GLU A 203 4.86 15.35 -18.75
C GLU A 203 4.02 14.25 -19.42
N HIS A 204 3.89 14.33 -20.75
CA HIS A 204 3.02 13.46 -21.56
C HIS A 204 1.54 13.39 -21.08
N GLY A 205 1.11 14.32 -20.22
CA GLY A 205 -0.23 14.38 -19.64
C GLY A 205 -0.46 13.50 -18.41
N GLU A 206 0.55 12.77 -17.91
CA GLU A 206 0.48 12.02 -16.65
C GLU A 206 0.90 12.93 -15.49
N GLY A 207 0.06 13.03 -14.46
CA GLY A 207 0.31 13.91 -13.31
C GLY A 207 1.34 13.34 -12.33
N GLU A 208 1.30 12.03 -12.12
CA GLU A 208 2.14 11.31 -11.14
C GLU A 208 2.98 10.24 -11.88
N HIS A 209 2.90 8.97 -11.49
CA HIS A 209 3.66 7.87 -12.05
C HIS A 209 2.83 6.58 -12.10
N GLY A 210 3.40 5.56 -12.73
CA GLY A 210 2.84 4.21 -12.79
C GLY A 210 2.17 3.86 -14.11
N PHE A 211 1.71 4.85 -14.87
CA PHE A 211 0.95 4.61 -16.10
C PHE A 211 1.86 4.60 -17.34
N PHE A 212 2.70 5.63 -17.53
CA PHE A 212 3.67 5.67 -18.63
C PHE A 212 5.09 5.29 -18.19
N ILE A 213 5.92 4.97 -19.20
CA ILE A 213 7.31 4.52 -19.06
C ILE A 213 8.29 5.42 -19.82
N TYR A 214 8.00 6.72 -19.89
CA TYR A 214 8.90 7.75 -20.41
C TYR A 214 10.02 8.04 -19.38
N ASN A 215 11.11 8.69 -19.80
CA ASN A 215 12.24 9.09 -18.97
C ASN A 215 11.80 9.80 -17.68
N ALA A 216 10.75 10.62 -17.74
CA ALA A 216 10.20 11.29 -16.56
C ALA A 216 9.89 10.32 -15.40
N THR A 217 9.48 9.07 -15.69
CA THR A 217 9.13 8.06 -14.68
C THR A 217 10.13 6.92 -14.57
N VAL A 218 10.96 6.64 -15.58
CA VAL A 218 11.91 5.49 -15.52
C VAL A 218 13.38 5.86 -15.54
N HIS A 219 13.78 7.07 -15.96
CA HIS A 219 15.18 7.51 -15.91
C HIS A 219 15.48 8.04 -14.51
N VAL A 220 16.25 7.27 -13.73
CA VAL A 220 16.44 7.48 -12.29
C VAL A 220 17.89 7.82 -11.95
N PRO A 221 18.15 8.59 -10.86
CA PRO A 221 19.49 8.73 -10.35
C PRO A 221 20.03 7.38 -9.84
N LEU A 222 21.28 7.06 -10.18
CA LEU A 222 22.04 5.94 -9.60
C LEU A 222 23.48 6.39 -9.33
N ILE A 223 23.90 6.31 -8.07
CA ILE A 223 25.24 6.69 -7.62
C ILE A 223 25.82 5.56 -6.76
N VAL A 224 27.06 5.17 -7.06
CA VAL A 224 27.81 4.15 -6.31
C VAL A 224 29.12 4.73 -5.79
N ARG A 225 29.29 4.78 -4.47
CA ARG A 225 30.54 5.15 -3.80
C ARG A 225 31.22 3.91 -3.26
N LEU A 226 32.42 3.62 -3.77
CA LEU A 226 33.22 2.46 -3.38
C LEU A 226 33.93 2.67 -2.04
N PRO A 227 34.19 1.61 -1.25
CA PRO A 227 35.05 1.67 -0.08
C PRO A 227 36.48 2.14 -0.42
N GLY A 228 37.09 2.87 0.51
CA GLY A 228 38.44 3.41 0.37
C GLY A 228 38.47 4.85 -0.19
N PRO A 229 39.65 5.32 -0.63
CA PRO A 229 39.80 6.68 -1.14
C PRO A 229 39.00 6.87 -2.42
N SER A 230 38.37 8.04 -2.56
CA SER A 230 37.60 8.39 -3.74
C SER A 230 38.49 8.38 -5.00
N PRO A 231 38.03 7.77 -6.11
CA PRO A 231 38.70 7.87 -7.40
C PRO A 231 38.53 9.26 -8.07
N GLY A 232 37.82 10.20 -7.42
CA GLY A 232 37.29 11.41 -8.05
C GLY A 232 35.98 11.15 -8.79
N PRO A 233 35.35 12.19 -9.37
CA PRO A 233 34.07 12.06 -10.05
C PRO A 233 34.21 11.21 -11.32
N LEU A 234 33.48 10.09 -11.37
CA LEU A 234 33.36 9.25 -12.56
C LEU A 234 31.92 9.23 -13.05
N VAL A 235 31.70 9.44 -14.35
CA VAL A 235 30.39 9.38 -14.99
C VAL A 235 30.39 8.24 -16.01
N ILE A 236 29.39 7.38 -15.93
CA ILE A 236 29.18 6.24 -16.83
C ILE A 236 28.03 6.56 -17.80
N PRO A 237 28.30 6.73 -19.10
CA PRO A 237 27.28 7.01 -20.11
C PRO A 237 26.56 5.75 -20.61
N GLU A 238 27.06 4.55 -20.35
CA GLU A 238 26.38 3.32 -20.74
C GLU A 238 25.07 3.10 -19.94
N PRO A 239 23.99 2.64 -20.59
CA PRO A 239 22.75 2.26 -19.91
C PRO A 239 22.98 1.23 -18.80
N ALA A 240 22.37 1.48 -17.64
CA ALA A 240 22.27 0.56 -16.52
C ALA A 240 20.82 0.40 -16.09
N GLY A 241 20.43 -0.75 -15.55
CA GLY A 241 19.12 -0.97 -14.95
C GLY A 241 19.20 -1.07 -13.43
N LEU A 242 18.09 -0.79 -12.73
CA LEU A 242 18.00 -1.07 -11.29
C LEU A 242 18.15 -2.57 -10.98
N VAL A 243 17.82 -3.44 -11.94
CA VAL A 243 18.10 -4.89 -11.92
C VAL A 243 19.59 -5.22 -11.71
N ASP A 244 20.49 -4.30 -12.04
CA ASP A 244 21.94 -4.44 -11.92
C ASP A 244 22.46 -4.10 -10.51
N VAL A 245 21.64 -3.49 -9.64
CA VAL A 245 22.06 -3.02 -8.30
C VAL A 245 22.41 -4.18 -7.38
N ALA A 246 21.53 -5.16 -7.20
CA ALA A 246 21.81 -6.34 -6.38
C ALA A 246 23.05 -7.12 -6.81
N PRO A 247 23.23 -7.51 -8.10
CA PRO A 247 24.45 -8.19 -8.52
C PRO A 247 25.71 -7.32 -8.34
N THR A 248 25.60 -5.99 -8.47
CA THR A 248 26.71 -5.07 -8.18
C THR A 248 27.12 -5.09 -6.72
N ILE A 249 26.17 -4.95 -5.80
CA ILE A 249 26.44 -4.98 -4.36
C ILE A 249 27.02 -6.34 -3.96
N ALA A 250 26.40 -7.44 -4.41
CA ALA A 250 26.87 -8.78 -4.12
C ALA A 250 28.30 -9.02 -4.62
N ALA A 251 28.62 -8.57 -5.84
CA ALA A 251 29.97 -8.69 -6.40
C ALA A 251 31.02 -7.87 -5.62
N LEU A 252 30.71 -6.63 -5.25
CA LEU A 252 31.61 -5.76 -4.49
C LEU A 252 31.83 -6.25 -3.05
N CYS A 253 30.79 -6.83 -2.44
CA CYS A 253 30.86 -7.48 -1.13
C CYS A 253 31.42 -8.91 -1.17
N ARG A 254 31.77 -9.43 -2.36
CA ARG A 254 32.33 -10.77 -2.57
C ARG A 254 31.42 -11.90 -2.06
N VAL A 255 30.12 -11.73 -2.19
CA VAL A 255 29.12 -12.78 -1.95
C VAL A 255 29.40 -13.96 -2.90
N SER A 256 29.28 -15.19 -2.40
CA SER A 256 29.59 -16.39 -3.19
C SER A 256 28.69 -16.52 -4.42
N ARG A 257 29.27 -16.90 -5.56
CA ARG A 257 28.54 -17.13 -6.82
C ARG A 257 27.45 -18.18 -6.71
N ASP A 258 27.58 -19.12 -5.79
CA ASP A 258 26.56 -20.16 -5.55
C ASP A 258 25.25 -19.57 -5.02
N VAL A 259 25.31 -18.41 -4.37
CA VAL A 259 24.16 -17.71 -3.79
C VAL A 259 23.55 -16.71 -4.78
N THR A 260 24.32 -16.24 -5.77
CA THR A 260 23.91 -15.18 -6.71
C THR A 260 23.40 -15.71 -8.06
N GLN A 261 23.15 -17.02 -8.18
CA GLN A 261 22.82 -17.66 -9.47
C GLN A 261 21.49 -17.18 -10.08
N THR A 262 20.61 -16.61 -9.26
CA THR A 262 19.29 -16.14 -9.70
C THR A 262 19.30 -14.74 -10.32
N PHE A 263 20.39 -13.98 -10.19
CA PHE A 263 20.46 -12.64 -10.77
C PHE A 263 20.38 -12.68 -12.29
N GLN A 264 19.60 -11.74 -12.83
CA GLN A 264 19.41 -11.51 -14.26
C GLN A 264 20.07 -10.22 -14.73
N GLY A 265 20.29 -9.28 -13.82
CA GLY A 265 21.13 -8.10 -14.03
C GLY A 265 22.63 -8.44 -13.99
N HIS A 266 23.45 -7.47 -14.37
CA HIS A 266 24.89 -7.58 -14.49
C HIS A 266 25.59 -6.71 -13.44
N ALA A 267 26.67 -7.22 -12.84
CA ALA A 267 27.44 -6.44 -11.87
C ALA A 267 28.18 -5.28 -12.55
N LEU A 268 27.90 -4.05 -12.11
CA LEU A 268 28.49 -2.80 -12.59
C LEU A 268 29.94 -2.58 -12.08
N ALA A 269 30.45 -3.47 -11.24
CA ALA A 269 31.76 -3.38 -10.58
C ALA A 269 32.98 -3.39 -11.54
N GLY A 270 32.79 -3.77 -12.80
CA GLY A 270 33.83 -3.74 -13.84
C GLY A 270 33.94 -2.41 -14.59
N ILE A 271 32.99 -1.49 -14.42
CA ILE A 271 32.82 -0.30 -15.26
C ILE A 271 33.83 0.81 -14.91
N ALA A 272 34.42 0.76 -13.70
CA ALA A 272 35.56 1.63 -13.35
C ALA A 272 36.82 1.36 -14.22
N LYS A 273 36.81 0.34 -15.09
CA LYS A 273 37.86 0.06 -16.08
C LYS A 273 37.30 0.29 -17.50
N PRO A 274 37.73 1.35 -18.22
CA PRO A 274 37.21 1.72 -19.54
C PRO A 274 37.24 0.59 -20.60
N GLU A 275 38.15 -0.37 -20.44
CA GLU A 275 38.36 -1.49 -21.37
C GLU A 275 37.24 -2.54 -21.31
N VAL A 276 36.46 -2.59 -20.23
CA VAL A 276 35.42 -3.60 -19.95
C VAL A 276 34.01 -3.09 -20.31
N ALA A 277 33.82 -1.78 -20.52
CA ALA A 277 32.52 -1.14 -20.77
C ALA A 277 31.87 -1.45 -22.15
N ARG A 278 32.38 -2.45 -22.90
CA ARG A 278 32.12 -2.58 -24.35
C ARG A 278 30.96 -3.49 -24.78
N SER A 279 29.95 -3.68 -23.95
CA SER A 279 28.66 -4.23 -24.40
C SER A 279 27.58 -3.91 -23.38
N ALA A 280 27.12 -2.66 -23.34
CA ALA A 280 25.96 -2.30 -22.53
C ALA A 280 24.74 -3.05 -23.07
N ALA A 281 24.21 -3.99 -22.28
CA ALA A 281 22.94 -4.61 -22.60
C ALA A 281 21.85 -3.51 -22.58
N PRO A 282 20.83 -3.59 -23.46
CA PRO A 282 19.71 -2.67 -23.37
C PRO A 282 19.01 -2.81 -22.01
N ALA A 283 18.55 -1.68 -21.47
CA ALA A 283 17.66 -1.68 -20.33
C ALA A 283 16.23 -2.03 -20.76
N TYR A 284 15.46 -2.56 -19.82
CA TYR A 284 14.06 -2.93 -19.98
C TYR A 284 13.20 -2.14 -18.99
N ALA A 285 12.01 -1.72 -19.43
CA ALA A 285 10.97 -1.16 -18.57
C ALA A 285 9.58 -1.66 -18.97
N GLU A 286 8.64 -1.69 -18.03
CA GLU A 286 7.25 -2.07 -18.25
C GLU A 286 6.28 -1.31 -17.35
N SER A 287 5.04 -1.16 -17.80
CA SER A 287 3.92 -0.88 -16.93
C SER A 287 2.72 -1.77 -17.30
N TYR A 288 2.33 -2.61 -16.35
CA TYR A 288 1.11 -3.43 -16.44
C TYR A 288 -0.08 -2.79 -15.73
N TYR A 289 0.10 -1.64 -15.09
CA TYR A 289 -0.96 -0.94 -14.38
C TYR A 289 -2.15 -0.57 -15.30
N PRO A 290 -1.96 0.00 -16.51
CA PRO A 290 -3.06 0.24 -17.45
C PRO A 290 -3.88 -1.02 -17.76
N ARG A 291 -3.20 -2.16 -17.86
CA ARG A 291 -3.83 -3.44 -18.23
C ARG A 291 -4.54 -4.10 -17.08
N ASN A 292 -3.83 -4.30 -15.98
CA ASN A 292 -4.32 -5.08 -14.86
C ASN A 292 -5.48 -4.37 -14.17
N THR A 293 -5.46 -3.03 -14.14
CA THR A 293 -6.50 -2.23 -13.50
C THR A 293 -7.61 -1.76 -14.43
N PHE A 294 -7.28 -1.36 -15.66
CA PHE A 294 -8.26 -0.73 -16.55
C PHE A 294 -8.62 -1.57 -17.79
N GLY A 295 -7.91 -2.68 -18.03
CA GLY A 295 -8.07 -3.50 -19.23
C GLY A 295 -7.52 -2.84 -20.50
N TRP A 296 -6.70 -1.79 -20.36
CA TRP A 296 -6.02 -1.12 -21.47
C TRP A 296 -4.70 -1.82 -21.81
N HIS A 297 -4.01 -1.39 -22.87
CA HIS A 297 -2.79 -2.05 -23.30
C HIS A 297 -1.66 -1.79 -22.29
N GLU A 298 -0.89 -2.81 -21.93
CA GLU A 298 0.35 -2.63 -21.16
C GLU A 298 1.39 -1.85 -21.97
N LEU A 299 2.39 -1.29 -21.32
CA LEU A 299 3.52 -0.67 -22.00
C LEU A 299 4.78 -1.45 -21.68
N ARG A 300 5.65 -1.61 -22.68
CA ARG A 300 6.93 -2.31 -22.56
C ARG A 300 7.96 -1.58 -23.37
N ALA A 301 9.14 -1.37 -22.82
CA ALA A 301 10.20 -0.65 -23.49
C ALA A 301 11.52 -1.42 -23.51
N LEU A 302 12.26 -1.20 -24.60
CA LEU A 302 13.67 -1.53 -24.71
C LEU A 302 14.44 -0.22 -24.89
N ILE A 303 15.42 0.01 -24.04
CA ILE A 303 16.16 1.26 -23.95
C ILE A 303 17.65 0.97 -24.22
N THR A 304 18.16 1.55 -25.28
CA THR A 304 19.58 1.48 -25.68
C THR A 304 20.27 2.80 -25.32
N SER A 305 21.55 2.95 -25.67
CA SER A 305 22.26 4.22 -25.49
C SER A 305 21.70 5.36 -26.34
N GLN A 306 21.05 5.04 -27.47
CA GLN A 306 20.54 6.04 -28.40
C GLN A 306 19.02 6.04 -28.50
N TYR A 307 18.39 4.87 -28.53
CA TYR A 307 16.95 4.75 -28.78
C TYR A 307 16.22 4.13 -27.62
N GLN A 308 15.03 4.67 -27.35
CA GLN A 308 13.98 4.01 -26.58
C GLN A 308 12.87 3.58 -27.53
N TYR A 309 12.56 2.29 -27.55
CA TYR A 309 11.40 1.75 -28.24
C TYR A 309 10.33 1.39 -27.22
N ILE A 310 9.10 1.87 -27.41
CA ILE A 310 7.93 1.53 -26.59
C ILE A 310 6.95 0.72 -27.44
N ASP A 311 6.71 -0.51 -27.01
CA ASP A 311 5.65 -1.38 -27.52
C ASP A 311 4.31 -0.95 -26.91
N ALA A 312 3.47 -0.38 -27.77
CA ALA A 312 2.12 0.09 -27.48
C ALA A 312 1.25 -0.10 -28.74
N PRO A 313 -0.09 0.03 -28.67
CA PRO A 313 -0.94 -0.11 -29.85
C PRO A 313 -0.52 0.80 -31.01
N ARG A 314 -0.07 2.01 -30.69
CA ARG A 314 0.76 2.84 -31.57
C ARG A 314 2.20 2.83 -31.05
N PRO A 315 3.12 2.09 -31.70
CA PRO A 315 4.50 2.01 -31.27
C PRO A 315 5.19 3.37 -31.28
N GLU A 316 6.14 3.55 -30.37
CA GLU A 316 6.92 4.77 -30.24
C GLU A 316 8.42 4.44 -30.30
N ILE A 317 9.19 5.32 -30.93
CA ILE A 317 10.65 5.30 -30.85
C ILE A 317 11.18 6.72 -30.76
N TYR A 318 12.06 6.95 -29.80
CA TYR A 318 12.68 8.24 -29.51
C TYR A 318 14.19 8.13 -29.62
N ASP A 319 14.83 9.17 -30.15
CA ASP A 319 16.29 9.32 -30.16
C ASP A 319 16.69 10.11 -28.91
N LEU A 320 17.08 9.41 -27.84
CA LEU A 320 17.35 9.97 -26.52
C LEU A 320 18.53 10.94 -26.50
N GLU A 321 19.44 10.87 -27.47
CA GLU A 321 20.53 11.85 -27.60
C GLU A 321 20.04 13.21 -28.10
N ARG A 322 18.94 13.24 -28.86
CA ARG A 322 18.41 14.44 -29.52
C ARG A 322 17.09 14.94 -28.95
N ASP A 323 16.31 14.03 -28.38
CA ASP A 323 14.96 14.22 -27.85
C ASP A 323 14.83 13.46 -26.51
N PRO A 324 15.58 13.88 -25.47
CA PRO A 324 15.54 13.23 -24.15
C PRO A 324 14.18 13.39 -23.46
N ASP A 325 13.39 14.39 -23.86
CA ASP A 325 12.03 14.66 -23.38
C ASP A 325 10.96 13.87 -24.18
N GLU A 326 11.38 13.02 -25.13
CA GLU A 326 10.52 12.07 -25.87
C GLU A 326 9.30 12.71 -26.55
N THR A 327 9.49 13.90 -27.13
CA THR A 327 8.40 14.69 -27.73
C THR A 327 8.15 14.38 -29.21
N HIS A 328 9.07 13.70 -29.89
CA HIS A 328 9.06 13.46 -31.34
C HIS A 328 9.16 11.96 -31.68
N ASN A 329 8.02 11.29 -31.79
CA ASN A 329 7.96 9.87 -32.15
C ASN A 329 8.46 9.62 -33.60
N LEU A 330 9.49 8.80 -33.75
CA LEU A 330 10.13 8.44 -35.02
C LEU A 330 9.64 7.11 -35.62
N ALA A 331 8.63 6.45 -35.05
CA ALA A 331 8.27 5.06 -35.41
C ALA A 331 7.83 4.92 -36.87
N ALA A 332 7.17 5.95 -37.41
CA ALA A 332 6.75 5.99 -38.80
C ALA A 332 7.92 6.17 -39.78
N SER A 333 8.97 6.91 -39.40
CA SER A 333 10.13 7.19 -40.26
C SER A 333 11.27 6.20 -40.08
N GLN A 334 11.35 5.51 -38.94
CA GLN A 334 12.40 4.57 -38.56
C GLN A 334 11.87 3.13 -38.40
N SER A 335 11.02 2.67 -39.32
CA SER A 335 10.32 1.38 -39.21
C SER A 335 11.26 0.15 -39.12
N THR A 336 12.42 0.18 -39.79
CA THR A 336 13.41 -0.90 -39.70
C THR A 336 14.06 -0.97 -38.32
N ILE A 337 14.36 0.17 -37.70
CA ILE A 337 14.92 0.23 -36.35
C ILE A 337 13.86 -0.24 -35.34
N ALA A 338 12.62 0.25 -35.48
CA ALA A 338 11.51 -0.18 -34.62
C ALA A 338 11.29 -1.70 -34.67
N ALA A 339 11.31 -2.31 -35.86
CA ALA A 339 11.18 -3.76 -35.99
C ALA A 339 12.33 -4.53 -35.31
N ALA A 340 13.58 -4.05 -35.45
CA ALA A 340 14.73 -4.68 -34.81
C ALA A 340 14.65 -4.60 -33.27
N LEU A 341 14.32 -3.43 -32.72
CA LEU A 341 14.15 -3.24 -31.28
C LEU A 341 12.96 -4.03 -30.73
N GLN A 342 11.89 -4.18 -31.50
CA GLN A 342 10.75 -5.03 -31.13
C GLN A 342 11.14 -6.51 -31.05
N ASP A 343 11.92 -7.02 -32.00
CA ASP A 343 12.39 -8.40 -31.97
C ASP A 343 13.37 -8.66 -30.82
N GLU A 344 14.21 -7.68 -30.49
CA GLU A 344 15.11 -7.75 -29.33
C GLU A 344 14.34 -7.73 -28.00
N LEU A 345 13.32 -6.86 -27.88
CA LEU A 345 12.41 -6.83 -26.74
C LEU A 345 11.75 -8.19 -26.51
N ARG A 346 11.17 -8.78 -27.56
CA ARG A 346 10.53 -10.10 -27.50
C ARG A 346 11.51 -11.20 -27.10
N THR A 347 12.76 -11.12 -27.58
CA THR A 347 13.82 -12.07 -27.24
C THR A 347 14.18 -11.98 -25.76
N LEU A 348 14.28 -10.76 -25.22
CA LEU A 348 14.53 -10.51 -23.80
C LEU A 348 13.39 -11.08 -22.94
N GLU A 349 12.14 -10.75 -23.29
CA GLU A 349 10.97 -11.25 -22.56
C GLU A 349 10.88 -12.79 -22.58
N GLY A 350 11.09 -13.40 -23.74
CA GLY A 350 11.07 -14.85 -23.91
C GLY A 350 12.13 -15.57 -23.08
N ARG A 351 13.28 -14.92 -22.84
CA ARG A 351 14.35 -15.45 -22.00
C ARG A 351 13.95 -15.55 -20.53
N TYR A 352 13.28 -14.53 -20.00
CA TYR A 352 13.01 -14.42 -18.56
C TYR A 352 11.60 -14.88 -18.16
N THR A 353 10.64 -14.87 -19.08
CA THR A 353 9.28 -15.39 -18.84
C THR A 353 9.27 -16.91 -18.68
N ASN A 354 10.01 -17.64 -19.51
CA ASN A 354 10.05 -19.12 -19.47
C ASN A 354 10.71 -19.69 -18.21
N ALA A 355 11.42 -18.85 -17.46
CA ALA A 355 12.04 -19.20 -16.19
C ALA A 355 11.15 -18.86 -14.97
N SER A 356 9.99 -18.22 -15.20
CA SER A 356 9.07 -17.78 -14.15
C SER A 356 8.53 -18.97 -13.34
N LEU A 357 8.48 -18.80 -12.01
CA LEU A 357 7.97 -19.81 -11.09
C LEU A 357 6.46 -19.65 -10.88
N PRO A 358 5.72 -20.73 -10.61
CA PRO A 358 4.30 -20.63 -10.29
C PRO A 358 4.09 -19.69 -9.11
N GLN A 359 3.25 -18.67 -9.29
CA GLN A 359 2.77 -17.85 -8.20
C GLN A 359 1.50 -18.44 -7.61
N GLU A 360 1.49 -18.64 -6.29
CA GLU A 360 0.25 -18.90 -5.57
C GLU A 360 -0.59 -17.60 -5.58
N PRO A 361 -1.89 -17.67 -5.92
CA PRO A 361 -2.75 -16.51 -5.80
C PRO A 361 -2.88 -16.14 -4.32
N ASN A 362 -2.23 -15.05 -3.90
CA ASN A 362 -2.58 -14.39 -2.64
C ASN A 362 -3.60 -13.30 -2.94
N ALA A 363 -4.85 -13.55 -2.54
CA ALA A 363 -5.85 -12.50 -2.46
C ALA A 363 -5.42 -11.47 -1.41
N VAL A 364 -5.43 -10.20 -1.80
CA VAL A 364 -5.12 -9.06 -0.95
C VAL A 364 -6.29 -8.83 0.01
N GLY A 365 -6.00 -8.62 1.30
CA GLY A 365 -7.02 -8.37 2.30
C GLY A 365 -7.70 -7.00 2.13
N PRO A 366 -8.92 -6.82 2.65
CA PRO A 366 -9.71 -5.60 2.46
C PRO A 366 -9.02 -4.35 3.03
N GLU A 367 -8.31 -4.46 4.15
CA GLU A 367 -7.51 -3.36 4.70
C GLU A 367 -6.42 -2.89 3.75
N THR A 368 -5.73 -3.83 3.10
CA THR A 368 -4.65 -3.49 2.17
C THR A 368 -5.22 -2.78 0.95
N LEU A 369 -6.37 -3.21 0.43
CA LEU A 369 -7.05 -2.53 -0.68
C LEU A 369 -7.53 -1.12 -0.29
N GLU A 370 -8.05 -0.94 0.92
CA GLU A 370 -8.39 0.39 1.44
C GLU A 370 -7.17 1.29 1.61
N LYS A 371 -6.07 0.75 2.13
CA LYS A 371 -4.80 1.46 2.27
C LYS A 371 -4.23 1.86 0.91
N LEU A 372 -4.20 0.96 -0.07
CA LEU A 372 -3.77 1.27 -1.44
C LEU A 372 -4.62 2.39 -2.08
N ARG A 373 -5.94 2.34 -1.90
CA ARG A 373 -6.84 3.42 -2.36
C ARG A 373 -6.54 4.75 -1.70
N SER A 374 -6.26 4.75 -0.39
CA SER A 374 -5.94 5.99 0.33
C SER A 374 -4.59 6.59 -0.09
N LEU A 375 -3.72 5.79 -0.71
CA LEU A 375 -2.47 6.22 -1.34
C LEU A 375 -2.63 6.68 -2.80
N GLY A 376 -3.86 6.78 -3.31
CA GLY A 376 -4.15 7.17 -4.69
C GLY A 376 -4.09 6.01 -5.70
N TYR A 377 -3.78 4.79 -5.26
CA TYR A 377 -3.71 3.64 -6.15
C TYR A 377 -5.05 2.95 -6.31
N VAL A 378 -5.40 2.74 -7.57
CA VAL A 378 -6.53 1.89 -7.94
C VAL A 378 -6.06 0.44 -8.09
N GLY A 379 -6.20 -0.37 -7.03
CA GLY A 379 -5.65 -1.74 -6.97
C GLY A 379 -6.54 -2.86 -7.52
N TYR A 380 -7.56 -2.54 -8.33
CA TYR A 380 -8.55 -3.54 -8.77
C TYR A 380 -8.11 -4.33 -9.98
N ARG A 381 -8.63 -5.56 -10.14
CA ARG A 381 -8.32 -6.40 -11.30
C ARG A 381 -9.42 -6.31 -12.37
N ALA A 382 -9.02 -5.92 -13.57
CA ALA A 382 -9.90 -5.80 -14.72
C ALA A 382 -10.38 -7.18 -15.25
N PRO A 383 -11.60 -7.26 -15.83
CA PRO A 383 -12.07 -8.45 -16.54
C PRO A 383 -11.11 -8.84 -17.66
N GLY A 384 -10.67 -10.10 -17.69
CA GLY A 384 -9.79 -10.57 -18.77
C GLY A 384 -8.43 -9.88 -18.81
N ALA A 385 -7.91 -9.42 -17.66
CA ALA A 385 -6.51 -9.04 -17.49
C ALA A 385 -5.54 -10.20 -17.86
N ASP A 386 -6.06 -11.42 -18.01
CA ASP A 386 -5.35 -12.61 -18.48
C ASP A 386 -4.61 -12.40 -19.81
N GLY A 387 -3.53 -13.17 -20.01
CA GLY A 387 -2.59 -13.20 -21.16
C GLY A 387 -3.16 -13.29 -22.58
N ASN A 388 -4.46 -13.12 -22.78
CA ASN A 388 -5.11 -13.34 -24.06
C ASN A 388 -4.78 -12.22 -25.07
N SER A 389 -3.89 -12.56 -26.01
CA SER A 389 -3.40 -11.70 -27.09
C SER A 389 -4.45 -11.38 -28.17
N SER A 390 -5.63 -12.03 -28.14
CA SER A 390 -6.71 -11.77 -29.10
C SER A 390 -7.58 -10.55 -28.78
N VAL A 391 -7.44 -9.99 -27.57
CA VAL A 391 -8.21 -8.82 -27.12
C VAL A 391 -7.47 -7.54 -27.53
N ILE A 392 -8.09 -6.75 -28.40
CA ILE A 392 -7.60 -5.42 -28.78
C ILE A 392 -7.86 -4.47 -27.61
N ARG A 393 -6.80 -3.91 -27.03
CA ARG A 393 -6.85 -3.01 -25.88
C ARG A 393 -6.62 -1.56 -26.31
N ALA A 394 -7.23 -0.63 -25.58
CA ALA A 394 -7.04 0.79 -25.85
C ALA A 394 -5.60 1.22 -25.56
N ASP A 395 -5.09 2.18 -26.33
CA ASP A 395 -3.78 2.77 -26.10
C ASP A 395 -3.83 3.66 -24.84
N PRO A 396 -2.97 3.44 -23.83
CA PRO A 396 -2.88 4.28 -22.64
C PRO A 396 -2.79 5.79 -22.95
N LYS A 397 -2.16 6.16 -24.08
CA LYS A 397 -2.05 7.56 -24.52
C LYS A 397 -3.40 8.22 -24.75
N ASP A 398 -4.41 7.47 -25.16
CA ASP A 398 -5.78 7.98 -25.37
C ASP A 398 -6.59 8.02 -24.06
N LYS A 399 -6.06 7.47 -22.97
CA LYS A 399 -6.78 7.19 -21.73
C LYS A 399 -6.25 7.91 -20.51
N ILE A 400 -5.07 8.55 -20.59
CA ILE A 400 -4.48 9.25 -19.44
C ILE A 400 -5.41 10.32 -18.85
N GLN A 401 -6.16 11.04 -19.68
CA GLN A 401 -7.11 12.04 -19.18
C GLN A 401 -8.29 11.42 -18.42
N VAL A 402 -8.69 10.19 -18.77
CA VAL A 402 -9.70 9.43 -18.01
C VAL A 402 -9.16 9.13 -16.62
N LEU A 403 -7.93 8.62 -16.52
CA LEU A 403 -7.27 8.35 -15.24
C LEU A 403 -7.17 9.62 -14.38
N ASN A 404 -6.65 10.72 -14.93
CA ASN A 404 -6.53 11.99 -14.21
C ASN A 404 -7.88 12.49 -13.67
N GLN A 405 -8.96 12.35 -14.46
CA GLN A 405 -10.30 12.73 -14.04
C GLN A 405 -10.86 11.80 -12.95
N MET A 406 -10.56 10.50 -13.01
CA MET A 406 -10.94 9.55 -11.95
C MET A 406 -10.23 9.86 -10.63
N LEU A 407 -8.92 10.09 -10.65
CA LEU A 407 -8.15 10.47 -9.47
C LEU A 407 -8.71 11.76 -8.85
N ARG A 408 -8.98 12.77 -9.69
CA ARG A 408 -9.63 14.01 -9.26
C ARG A 408 -11.01 13.78 -8.63
N ALA A 409 -11.82 12.88 -9.17
CA ALA A 409 -13.12 12.54 -8.57
C ALA A 409 -12.95 11.87 -7.19
N GLY A 410 -11.95 11.01 -7.04
CA GLY A 410 -11.56 10.42 -5.74
C GLY A 410 -11.14 11.47 -4.72
N ASP A 411 -10.32 12.45 -5.12
CA ASP A 411 -9.93 13.58 -4.28
C ASP A 411 -11.11 14.45 -3.85
N LEU A 412 -12.05 14.70 -4.76
CA LEU A 412 -13.27 15.44 -4.44
C LEU A 412 -14.15 14.65 -3.47
N ARG A 413 -14.25 13.32 -3.62
CA ARG A 413 -14.96 12.45 -2.68
C ARG A 413 -14.34 12.51 -1.28
N SER A 414 -13.00 12.42 -1.16
CA SER A 414 -12.31 12.49 0.13
C SER A 414 -12.48 13.84 0.83
N GLN A 415 -12.67 14.91 0.06
CA GLN A 415 -13.01 16.26 0.53
C GLN A 415 -14.52 16.45 0.81
N GLN A 416 -15.34 15.40 0.70
CA GLN A 416 -16.80 15.45 0.83
C GLN A 416 -17.51 16.35 -0.19
N ARG A 417 -16.84 16.67 -1.31
CA ARG A 417 -17.36 17.47 -2.43
C ARG A 417 -18.07 16.58 -3.44
N TYR A 418 -19.05 15.82 -2.95
CA TYR A 418 -19.68 14.72 -3.69
C TYR A 418 -20.35 15.14 -5.01
N ALA A 419 -20.96 16.33 -5.06
CA ALA A 419 -21.62 16.81 -6.26
C ALA A 419 -20.65 17.02 -7.44
N GLU A 420 -19.45 17.54 -7.17
CA GLU A 420 -18.44 17.75 -8.22
C GLU A 420 -17.82 16.43 -8.68
N ALA A 421 -17.64 15.47 -7.75
CA ALA A 421 -17.19 14.11 -8.09
C ALA A 421 -18.22 13.39 -8.98
N ASP A 422 -19.51 13.48 -8.64
CA ASP A 422 -20.65 12.92 -9.39
C ASP A 422 -20.73 13.49 -10.82
N GLU A 423 -20.50 14.80 -11.01
CA GLU A 423 -20.45 15.42 -12.33
C GLU A 423 -19.33 14.84 -13.22
N ILE A 424 -18.13 14.67 -12.65
CA ILE A 424 -16.99 14.09 -13.35
C ILE A 424 -17.28 12.63 -13.73
N LEU A 425 -17.72 11.82 -12.76
CA LEU A 425 -17.99 10.40 -12.98
C LEU A 425 -19.13 10.17 -13.97
N THR A 426 -20.19 10.97 -13.90
CA THR A 426 -21.28 10.95 -14.89
C THR A 426 -20.79 11.28 -16.30
N SER A 427 -19.87 12.24 -16.44
CA SER A 427 -19.26 12.56 -17.73
C SER A 427 -18.41 11.39 -18.25
N LEU A 428 -17.58 10.80 -17.38
CA LEU A 428 -16.70 9.68 -17.72
C LEU A 428 -17.49 8.44 -18.15
N GLU A 429 -18.58 8.10 -17.47
CA GLU A 429 -19.42 6.95 -17.84
C GLU A 429 -20.03 7.08 -19.24
N ARG A 430 -20.31 8.31 -19.70
CA ARG A 430 -20.81 8.55 -21.05
C ARG A 430 -19.73 8.35 -22.11
N SER A 431 -18.49 8.75 -21.82
CA SER A 431 -17.36 8.60 -22.75
C SER A 431 -16.74 7.19 -22.72
N GLU A 432 -16.77 6.52 -21.56
CA GLU A 432 -16.11 5.24 -21.30
C GLU A 432 -17.09 4.18 -20.75
N PRO A 433 -18.20 3.88 -21.45
CA PRO A 433 -19.28 3.03 -20.90
C PRO A 433 -18.90 1.56 -20.68
N LYS A 434 -17.69 1.15 -21.07
CA LYS A 434 -17.16 -0.21 -20.88
C LYS A 434 -16.12 -0.30 -19.76
N LEU A 435 -15.78 0.81 -19.12
CA LEU A 435 -14.82 0.83 -18.03
C LEU A 435 -15.54 0.49 -16.72
N TYR A 436 -15.43 -0.77 -16.31
CA TYR A 436 -16.18 -1.34 -15.17
C TYR A 436 -16.03 -0.54 -13.87
N ILE A 437 -14.83 -0.01 -13.64
CA ILE A 437 -14.49 0.71 -12.42
C ILE A 437 -15.25 2.03 -12.25
N LEU A 438 -15.71 2.67 -13.33
CA LEU A 438 -16.44 3.93 -13.21
C LEU A 438 -17.75 3.76 -12.41
N GLY A 439 -18.52 2.71 -12.71
CA GLY A 439 -19.74 2.42 -11.96
C GLY A 439 -19.46 2.08 -10.49
N PHE A 440 -18.29 1.53 -10.18
CA PHE A 440 -17.88 1.29 -8.81
C PHE A 440 -17.52 2.58 -8.08
N GLU A 441 -16.62 3.41 -8.64
CA GLU A 441 -16.23 4.69 -8.02
C GLU A 441 -17.41 5.64 -7.87
N HIS A 442 -18.34 5.62 -8.83
CA HIS A 442 -19.58 6.38 -8.77
C HIS A 442 -20.53 5.83 -7.70
N GLY A 443 -20.67 4.50 -7.60
CA GLY A 443 -21.39 3.84 -6.53
C GLY A 443 -20.86 4.20 -5.13
N GLU A 444 -19.54 4.15 -4.93
CA GLU A 444 -18.90 4.54 -3.66
C GLU A 444 -19.14 6.03 -3.36
N THR A 445 -18.98 6.91 -4.35
CA THR A 445 -19.24 8.35 -4.20
C THR A 445 -20.68 8.63 -3.78
N LEU A 446 -21.65 7.97 -4.40
CA LEU A 446 -23.06 8.09 -4.05
C LEU A 446 -23.38 7.51 -2.67
N LEU A 447 -22.72 6.41 -2.29
CA LEU A 447 -22.89 5.79 -0.99
C LEU A 447 -22.40 6.71 0.13
N ASP A 448 -21.22 7.31 -0.01
CA ASP A 448 -20.65 8.30 0.92
C ASP A 448 -21.49 9.59 0.98
N TRP A 449 -22.11 9.97 -0.14
CA TRP A 449 -23.07 11.07 -0.20
C TRP A 449 -24.43 10.74 0.47
N GLY A 450 -24.64 9.50 0.92
CA GLY A 450 -25.90 9.06 1.55
C GLY A 450 -27.00 8.71 0.55
N LYS A 451 -26.68 8.58 -0.74
CA LYS A 451 -27.60 8.20 -1.82
C LYS A 451 -27.56 6.70 -2.11
N ALA A 452 -27.74 5.88 -1.07
CA ALA A 452 -27.65 4.42 -1.16
C ALA A 452 -28.60 3.78 -2.21
N GLY A 453 -29.76 4.38 -2.48
CA GLY A 453 -30.68 3.90 -3.53
C GLY A 453 -30.14 4.10 -4.95
N GLU A 454 -29.33 5.13 -5.16
CA GLU A 454 -28.73 5.44 -6.46
C GLU A 454 -27.46 4.61 -6.69
N SER A 455 -26.64 4.45 -5.64
CA SER A 455 -25.39 3.67 -5.71
C SER A 455 -25.60 2.22 -6.15
N ILE A 456 -26.73 1.59 -5.78
CA ILE A 456 -27.08 0.23 -6.23
C ILE A 456 -27.06 0.10 -7.75
N ARG A 457 -27.58 1.11 -8.47
CA ARG A 457 -27.60 1.07 -9.94
C ARG A 457 -26.18 1.11 -10.49
N GLU A 458 -25.32 1.93 -9.90
CA GLU A 458 -23.94 2.12 -10.33
C GLU A 458 -23.08 0.88 -10.07
N PHE A 459 -23.22 0.25 -8.89
CA PHE A 459 -22.56 -1.03 -8.63
C PHE A 459 -23.04 -2.14 -9.58
N HIS A 460 -24.34 -2.18 -9.94
CA HIS A 460 -24.81 -3.10 -10.96
C HIS A 460 -24.21 -2.85 -12.34
N LYS A 461 -23.94 -1.59 -12.73
CA LYS A 461 -23.19 -1.30 -13.97
C LYS A 461 -21.79 -1.90 -13.89
N ALA A 462 -21.08 -1.71 -12.77
CA ALA A 462 -19.75 -2.28 -12.57
C ALA A 462 -19.77 -3.81 -12.67
N LEU A 463 -20.71 -4.47 -11.99
CA LEU A 463 -20.85 -5.93 -11.98
C LEU A 463 -21.34 -6.53 -13.29
N THR A 464 -22.07 -5.76 -14.11
CA THR A 464 -22.42 -6.18 -15.47
C THR A 464 -21.18 -6.30 -16.34
N LEU A 465 -20.19 -5.44 -16.14
CA LEU A 465 -18.92 -5.45 -16.87
C LEU A 465 -17.87 -6.37 -16.24
N ASN A 466 -17.87 -6.49 -14.90
CA ASN A 466 -16.99 -7.35 -14.13
C ASN A 466 -17.76 -8.13 -13.04
N PRO A 467 -18.35 -9.30 -13.36
CA PRO A 467 -19.11 -10.08 -12.37
C PRO A 467 -18.28 -10.61 -11.20
N SER A 468 -16.95 -10.71 -11.37
CA SER A 468 -16.00 -11.16 -10.35
C SER A 468 -15.42 -10.01 -9.51
N PHE A 469 -16.01 -8.81 -9.56
CA PHE A 469 -15.52 -7.65 -8.80
C PHE A 469 -16.10 -7.68 -7.38
N ASP A 470 -15.35 -8.25 -6.43
CA ASP A 470 -15.79 -8.44 -5.05
C ASP A 470 -16.09 -7.13 -4.32
N GLU A 471 -15.35 -6.05 -4.59
CA GLU A 471 -15.56 -4.76 -3.94
C GLU A 471 -16.88 -4.10 -4.38
N ALA A 472 -17.33 -4.33 -5.62
CA ALA A 472 -18.64 -3.88 -6.07
C ALA A 472 -19.77 -4.70 -5.43
N TRP A 473 -19.57 -6.01 -5.20
CA TRP A 473 -20.50 -6.81 -4.40
C TRP A 473 -20.55 -6.36 -2.93
N MET A 474 -19.41 -6.03 -2.35
CA MET A 474 -19.32 -5.44 -1.01
C MET A 474 -20.06 -4.09 -0.94
N GLY A 475 -19.88 -3.22 -1.93
CA GLY A 475 -20.61 -1.95 -2.07
C GLY A 475 -22.12 -2.13 -2.17
N LEU A 476 -22.59 -3.08 -3.01
CA LEU A 476 -24.00 -3.46 -3.09
C LEU A 476 -24.56 -3.93 -1.74
N GLY A 477 -23.83 -4.79 -1.04
CA GLY A 477 -24.24 -5.30 0.27
C GLY A 477 -24.38 -4.17 1.30
N ARG A 478 -23.44 -3.23 1.33
CA ARG A 478 -23.52 -2.03 2.20
C ARG A 478 -24.73 -1.16 1.84
N ALA A 479 -24.94 -0.87 0.56
CA ALA A 479 -26.06 -0.06 0.10
C ALA A 479 -27.42 -0.71 0.42
N ALA A 480 -27.57 -2.01 0.15
CA ALA A 480 -28.75 -2.80 0.51
C ALA A 480 -28.98 -2.83 2.03
N PHE A 481 -27.91 -2.97 2.82
CA PHE A 481 -27.99 -2.92 4.28
C PHE A 481 -28.52 -1.57 4.77
N ILE A 482 -28.03 -0.45 4.24
CA ILE A 482 -28.51 0.91 4.62
C ILE A 482 -30.00 1.07 4.31
N LEU A 483 -30.47 0.52 3.19
CA LEU A 483 -31.89 0.58 2.78
C LEU A 483 -32.80 -0.42 3.51
N GLY A 484 -32.27 -1.24 4.42
CA GLY A 484 -33.04 -2.27 5.12
C GLY A 484 -33.41 -3.48 4.26
N LYS A 485 -32.76 -3.66 3.10
CA LYS A 485 -32.96 -4.80 2.19
C LYS A 485 -32.07 -5.97 2.62
N ASN A 486 -32.44 -6.63 3.71
CA ASN A 486 -31.54 -7.55 4.42
C ASN A 486 -31.20 -8.80 3.61
N LYS A 487 -32.15 -9.33 2.84
CA LYS A 487 -31.94 -10.48 1.97
C LYS A 487 -30.92 -10.17 0.87
N ASP A 488 -31.11 -9.04 0.17
CA ASP A 488 -30.21 -8.58 -0.88
C ASP A 488 -28.80 -8.31 -0.32
N ALA A 489 -28.70 -7.76 0.90
CA ALA A 489 -27.42 -7.55 1.57
C ALA A 489 -26.69 -8.86 1.88
N VAL A 490 -27.39 -9.88 2.40
CA VAL A 490 -26.82 -11.21 2.65
C VAL A 490 -26.33 -11.85 1.36
N GLU A 491 -27.11 -11.76 0.27
CA GLU A 491 -26.73 -12.31 -1.03
C GLU A 491 -25.45 -11.64 -1.55
N ALA A 492 -25.39 -10.31 -1.56
CA ALA A 492 -24.24 -9.56 -2.04
C ALA A 492 -22.97 -9.83 -1.20
N PHE A 493 -23.07 -9.86 0.14
CA PHE A 493 -21.90 -10.18 0.99
C PHE A 493 -21.41 -11.61 0.81
N ASN A 494 -22.32 -12.58 0.60
CA ASN A 494 -21.91 -13.96 0.30
C ASN A 494 -21.24 -14.08 -1.07
N LEU A 495 -21.68 -13.32 -2.07
CA LEU A 495 -21.02 -13.26 -3.37
C LEU A 495 -19.62 -12.64 -3.26
N ALA A 496 -19.47 -11.55 -2.50
CA ALA A 496 -18.16 -10.97 -2.20
C ALA A 496 -17.23 -12.01 -1.51
N LEU A 497 -17.72 -12.71 -0.48
CA LEU A 497 -16.96 -13.75 0.23
C LEU A 497 -16.65 -14.98 -0.64
N GLY A 498 -17.49 -15.29 -1.62
CA GLY A 498 -17.23 -16.36 -2.57
C GLY A 498 -16.07 -16.05 -3.52
N LEU A 499 -15.89 -14.77 -3.85
CA LEU A 499 -14.80 -14.26 -4.69
C LEU A 499 -13.52 -13.99 -3.87
N ASN A 500 -13.67 -13.41 -2.68
CA ASN A 500 -12.59 -13.13 -1.75
C ASN A 500 -12.92 -13.67 -0.34
N PRO A 501 -12.57 -14.94 -0.05
CA PRO A 501 -12.86 -15.56 1.24
C PRO A 501 -12.16 -14.93 2.46
N ARG A 502 -11.15 -14.09 2.20
CA ARG A 502 -10.35 -13.36 3.21
C ARG A 502 -10.91 -11.96 3.51
N ASP A 503 -12.01 -11.55 2.88
CA ASP A 503 -12.66 -10.29 3.20
C ASP A 503 -13.41 -10.38 4.54
N TYR A 504 -12.69 -10.11 5.63
CA TYR A 504 -13.26 -10.11 6.97
C TYR A 504 -14.26 -8.96 7.17
N LEU A 505 -14.19 -7.87 6.39
CA LEU A 505 -15.17 -6.78 6.45
C LEU A 505 -16.52 -7.22 5.87
N ALA A 506 -16.51 -8.05 4.83
CA ALA A 506 -17.72 -8.69 4.32
C ALA A 506 -18.34 -9.64 5.38
N ARG A 507 -17.52 -10.44 6.08
CA ARG A 507 -18.01 -11.29 7.20
C ARG A 507 -18.62 -10.46 8.32
N ARG A 508 -17.92 -9.40 8.75
CA ARG A 508 -18.40 -8.46 9.76
C ARG A 508 -19.74 -7.82 9.32
N SER A 509 -19.83 -7.38 8.08
CA SER A 509 -21.05 -6.77 7.54
C SER A 509 -22.21 -7.76 7.48
N LEU A 510 -21.94 -9.02 7.13
CA LEU A 510 -22.92 -10.10 7.18
C LEU A 510 -23.41 -10.36 8.62
N ALA A 511 -22.51 -10.36 9.61
CA ALA A 511 -22.88 -10.48 11.02
C ALA A 511 -23.78 -9.33 11.48
N ARG A 512 -23.55 -8.10 11.02
CA ARG A 512 -24.44 -6.95 11.30
C ARG A 512 -25.83 -7.12 10.69
N VAL A 513 -25.94 -7.76 9.52
CA VAL A 513 -27.25 -8.10 8.94
C VAL A 513 -27.98 -9.11 9.82
N TYR A 514 -27.31 -10.19 10.24
CA TYR A 514 -27.88 -11.20 11.13
C TYR A 514 -28.28 -10.63 12.48
N TRP A 515 -27.49 -9.69 13.02
CA TRP A 515 -27.85 -8.97 14.23
C TRP A 515 -29.17 -8.21 14.08
N ARG A 516 -29.35 -7.47 12.97
CA ARG A 516 -30.59 -6.75 12.69
C ARG A 516 -31.80 -7.68 12.54
N GLU A 517 -31.60 -8.86 11.99
CA GLU A 517 -32.62 -9.90 11.85
C GLU A 517 -32.84 -10.73 13.13
N ASN A 518 -32.20 -10.35 14.24
CA ASN A 518 -32.27 -11.06 15.53
C ASN A 518 -31.83 -12.54 15.44
N GLN A 519 -30.75 -12.78 14.69
CA GLN A 519 -30.10 -14.09 14.51
C GLN A 519 -28.69 -14.09 15.14
N PRO A 520 -28.58 -14.06 16.48
CA PRO A 520 -27.28 -13.89 17.15
C PRO A 520 -26.34 -15.08 16.97
N GLU A 521 -26.85 -16.30 16.74
CA GLU A 521 -26.02 -17.49 16.47
C GLU A 521 -25.34 -17.44 15.10
N GLU A 522 -25.97 -16.82 14.10
CA GLU A 522 -25.35 -16.62 12.78
C GLU A 522 -24.29 -15.51 12.86
N ALA A 523 -24.63 -14.40 13.53
CA ALA A 523 -23.70 -13.29 13.75
C ALA A 523 -22.44 -13.74 14.50
N GLU A 524 -22.60 -14.56 15.56
CA GLU A 524 -21.47 -15.09 16.33
C GLU A 524 -20.53 -15.95 15.46
N ARG A 525 -21.06 -16.78 14.56
CA ARG A 525 -20.24 -17.63 13.70
C ARG A 525 -19.38 -16.84 12.72
N GLU A 526 -19.92 -15.80 12.12
CA GLU A 526 -19.14 -14.94 11.22
C GLU A 526 -18.10 -14.12 12.00
N LEU A 527 -18.47 -13.56 13.15
CA LEU A 527 -17.56 -12.80 14.00
C LEU A 527 -16.46 -13.64 14.64
N ALA A 528 -16.72 -14.93 14.93
CA ALA A 528 -15.70 -15.85 15.39
C ALA A 528 -14.58 -16.06 14.36
N ARG A 529 -14.93 -16.07 13.07
CA ARG A 529 -13.93 -16.13 11.98
C ARG A 529 -13.13 -14.83 11.94
N VAL A 530 -13.80 -13.68 12.01
CA VAL A 530 -13.14 -12.37 12.04
C VAL A 530 -12.13 -12.29 13.19
N ALA A 531 -12.54 -12.59 14.43
CA ALA A 531 -11.66 -12.53 15.60
C ALA A 531 -10.53 -13.57 15.58
N GLY A 532 -10.74 -14.72 14.93
CA GLY A 532 -9.74 -15.77 14.77
C GLY A 532 -8.71 -15.49 13.68
N GLU A 533 -9.13 -14.93 12.55
CA GLU A 533 -8.26 -14.58 11.41
C GLU A 533 -7.53 -13.24 11.64
N HIS A 534 -8.17 -12.30 12.34
CA HIS A 534 -7.66 -10.95 12.62
C HIS A 534 -7.67 -10.64 14.12
N PRO A 535 -6.78 -11.29 14.90
CA PRO A 535 -6.71 -11.11 16.35
C PRO A 535 -6.33 -9.69 16.80
N GLU A 536 -5.77 -8.87 15.92
CA GLU A 536 -5.43 -7.46 16.14
C GLU A 536 -6.60 -6.49 15.93
N PHE A 537 -7.67 -6.94 15.26
CA PHE A 537 -8.82 -6.11 14.94
C PHE A 537 -9.77 -5.97 16.15
N ALA A 538 -9.47 -4.97 16.98
CA ALA A 538 -10.12 -4.77 18.28
C ALA A 538 -11.64 -4.60 18.20
N GLU A 539 -12.14 -3.90 17.17
CA GLU A 539 -13.58 -3.72 16.94
C GLU A 539 -14.26 -5.06 16.61
N GLY A 540 -13.66 -5.89 15.75
CA GLY A 540 -14.18 -7.22 15.43
C GLY A 540 -14.24 -8.16 16.64
N ARG A 541 -13.22 -8.12 17.51
CA ARG A 541 -13.25 -8.84 18.80
C ARG A 541 -14.34 -8.33 19.73
N ALA A 542 -14.53 -7.02 19.81
CA ALA A 542 -15.59 -6.44 20.63
C ALA A 542 -16.97 -6.93 20.15
N GLU A 543 -17.21 -6.87 18.84
CA GLU A 543 -18.45 -7.36 18.24
C GLU A 543 -18.65 -8.86 18.46
N HIS A 544 -17.59 -9.67 18.32
CA HIS A 544 -17.65 -11.11 18.63
C HIS A 544 -18.02 -11.36 20.09
N GLY A 545 -17.37 -10.65 21.03
CA GLY A 545 -17.68 -10.73 22.45
C GLY A 545 -19.14 -10.33 22.78
N VAL A 546 -19.67 -9.31 22.11
CA VAL A 546 -21.08 -8.91 22.23
C VAL A 546 -22.01 -10.01 21.70
N ALA A 547 -21.68 -10.61 20.56
CA ALA A 547 -22.44 -11.72 19.99
C ALA A 547 -22.43 -12.96 20.92
N LEU A 548 -21.27 -13.31 21.47
CA LEU A 548 -21.10 -14.39 22.47
C LEU A 548 -21.98 -14.17 23.70
N ALA A 549 -22.03 -12.94 24.23
CA ALA A 549 -22.88 -12.60 25.37
C ALA A 549 -24.38 -12.80 25.06
N LYS A 550 -24.82 -12.49 23.83
CA LYS A 550 -26.21 -12.69 23.40
C LYS A 550 -26.58 -14.15 23.26
N VAL A 551 -25.68 -14.99 22.76
CA VAL A 551 -25.86 -16.45 22.73
C VAL A 551 -25.52 -17.11 24.08
N ARG A 552 -25.37 -16.31 25.15
CA ARG A 552 -25.15 -16.72 26.55
C ARG A 552 -23.84 -17.49 26.79
N LYS A 553 -22.85 -17.35 25.92
CA LYS A 553 -21.49 -17.86 26.10
C LYS A 553 -20.65 -16.85 26.90
N TYR A 554 -21.07 -16.55 28.13
CA TYR A 554 -20.56 -15.41 28.90
C TYR A 554 -19.06 -15.48 29.23
N ARG A 555 -18.50 -16.69 29.44
CA ARG A 555 -17.06 -16.83 29.72
C ARG A 555 -16.20 -16.49 28.51
N GLU A 556 -16.61 -16.93 27.33
CA GLU A 556 -15.95 -16.61 26.06
C GLU A 556 -16.12 -15.11 25.74
N ALA A 557 -17.33 -14.56 25.97
CA ALA A 557 -17.58 -13.13 25.82
C ALA A 557 -16.63 -12.27 26.66
N ILE A 558 -16.40 -12.64 27.92
CA ILE A 558 -15.44 -11.95 28.80
C ILE A 558 -14.04 -11.94 28.17
N ALA A 559 -13.57 -13.07 27.63
CA ALA A 559 -12.25 -13.16 27.03
C ALA A 559 -12.09 -12.22 25.83
N GLU A 560 -13.04 -12.24 24.90
CA GLU A 560 -13.01 -11.40 23.69
C GLU A 560 -13.15 -9.91 23.99
N LEU A 561 -14.09 -9.53 24.87
CA LEU A 561 -14.29 -8.12 25.26
C LEU A 561 -13.08 -7.56 26.02
N HIS A 562 -12.39 -8.38 26.82
CA HIS A 562 -11.12 -7.97 27.46
C HIS A 562 -9.99 -7.83 26.46
N ALA A 563 -9.86 -8.76 25.51
CA ALA A 563 -8.86 -8.66 24.45
C ALA A 563 -9.06 -7.37 23.64
N ALA A 564 -10.28 -7.07 23.23
CA ALA A 564 -10.64 -5.81 22.57
C ALA A 564 -10.28 -4.57 23.41
N SER A 565 -10.62 -4.56 24.71
CA SER A 565 -10.27 -3.44 25.60
C SER A 565 -8.76 -3.30 25.81
N THR A 566 -8.00 -4.40 25.77
CA THR A 566 -6.53 -4.41 25.90
C THR A 566 -5.87 -3.83 24.66
N LEU A 567 -6.47 -4.06 23.48
CA LEU A 567 -6.10 -3.42 22.22
C LEU A 567 -6.53 -1.93 22.15
N GLY A 568 -7.08 -1.38 23.23
CA GLY A 568 -7.41 0.04 23.33
C GLY A 568 -8.82 0.41 22.83
N TYR A 569 -9.64 -0.56 22.43
CA TYR A 569 -11.02 -0.29 22.03
C TYR A 569 -11.86 0.14 23.24
N ARG A 570 -12.45 1.34 23.17
CA ARG A 570 -13.21 1.96 24.25
C ARG A 570 -14.60 2.32 23.75
N ASP A 571 -15.58 1.53 24.17
CA ASP A 571 -16.97 1.67 23.75
C ASP A 571 -17.93 1.30 24.88
N SER A 572 -19.05 2.02 25.00
CA SER A 572 -20.01 1.82 26.08
C SER A 572 -20.75 0.49 25.97
N VAL A 573 -20.98 0.01 24.75
CA VAL A 573 -21.62 -1.28 24.47
C VAL A 573 -20.71 -2.43 24.88
N LEU A 574 -19.41 -2.37 24.54
CA LEU A 574 -18.40 -3.33 25.01
C LEU A 574 -18.45 -3.48 26.53
N TYR A 575 -18.31 -2.36 27.26
CA TYR A 575 -18.25 -2.39 28.72
C TYR A 575 -19.57 -2.86 29.36
N TYR A 576 -20.70 -2.55 28.73
CA TYR A 576 -21.99 -3.06 29.15
C TYR A 576 -22.08 -4.58 29.01
N TYR A 577 -21.70 -5.16 27.88
CA TYR A 577 -21.75 -6.62 27.70
C TYR A 577 -20.68 -7.34 28.53
N LEU A 578 -19.58 -6.66 28.87
CA LEU A 578 -18.59 -7.18 29.81
C LEU A 578 -19.20 -7.24 31.22
N GLY A 579 -19.89 -6.18 31.65
CA GLY A 579 -20.61 -6.16 32.92
C GLY A 579 -21.73 -7.18 32.99
N LEU A 580 -22.48 -7.36 31.89
CA LEU A 580 -23.51 -8.40 31.77
C LEU A 580 -22.93 -9.79 31.94
N SER A 581 -21.86 -10.08 31.21
CA SER A 581 -21.22 -11.39 31.25
C SER A 581 -20.63 -11.70 32.63
N TYR A 582 -20.07 -10.69 33.32
CA TYR A 582 -19.62 -10.84 34.70
C TYR A 582 -20.76 -11.11 35.68
N ALA A 583 -21.87 -10.37 35.57
CA ALA A 583 -23.05 -10.57 36.41
C ALA A 583 -23.60 -12.00 36.26
N GLU A 584 -23.73 -12.48 35.02
CA GLU A 584 -24.26 -13.81 34.70
C GLU A 584 -23.31 -14.95 35.10
N THR A 585 -22.01 -14.67 35.24
CA THR A 585 -21.01 -15.62 35.75
C THR A 585 -20.78 -15.53 37.27
N GLY A 586 -21.50 -14.63 37.96
CA GLY A 586 -21.49 -14.49 39.42
C GLY A 586 -20.42 -13.53 39.98
N ASP A 587 -19.73 -12.76 39.13
CA ASP A 587 -18.72 -11.79 39.56
C ASP A 587 -19.32 -10.37 39.67
N ALA A 588 -20.08 -10.13 40.75
CA ALA A 588 -20.78 -8.87 40.96
C ALA A 588 -19.84 -7.66 41.04
N THR A 589 -18.64 -7.82 41.59
CA THR A 589 -17.65 -6.73 41.72
C THR A 589 -17.20 -6.26 40.34
N ARG A 590 -16.72 -7.17 39.49
CA ARG A 590 -16.29 -6.82 38.13
C ARG A 590 -17.45 -6.40 37.24
N ALA A 591 -18.65 -6.89 37.49
CA ALA A 591 -19.85 -6.41 36.81
C ALA A 591 -20.09 -4.91 37.06
N ILE A 592 -20.07 -4.48 38.32
CA ILE A 592 -20.24 -3.07 38.70
C ILE A 592 -19.15 -2.20 38.06
N GLU A 593 -17.88 -2.61 38.14
CA GLU A 593 -16.76 -1.86 37.53
C GLU A 593 -16.93 -1.69 36.02
N ALA A 594 -17.33 -2.75 35.32
CA ALA A 594 -17.55 -2.70 33.88
C ALA A 594 -18.74 -1.79 33.52
N TYR A 595 -19.86 -1.87 34.22
CA TYR A 595 -20.98 -0.95 33.97
C TYR A 595 -20.66 0.50 34.32
N GLN A 596 -19.82 0.75 35.32
CA GLN A 596 -19.31 2.09 35.62
C GLN A 596 -18.49 2.64 34.46
N LYS A 597 -17.57 1.85 33.90
CA LYS A 597 -16.84 2.23 32.68
C LYS A 597 -17.77 2.52 31.50
N ALA A 598 -18.84 1.74 31.33
CA ALA A 598 -19.81 1.98 30.26
C ALA A 598 -20.45 3.37 30.36
N VAL A 599 -20.84 3.82 31.55
CA VAL A 599 -21.44 5.15 31.76
C VAL A 599 -20.42 6.28 31.86
N GLU A 600 -19.14 5.96 32.11
CA GLU A 600 -18.04 6.91 31.98
C GLU A 600 -17.76 7.21 30.50
N VAL A 601 -17.81 6.19 29.64
CA VAL A 601 -17.65 6.34 28.18
C VAL A 601 -18.86 7.04 27.55
N ASP A 602 -20.07 6.61 27.90
CA ASP A 602 -21.31 7.26 27.47
C ASP A 602 -22.23 7.57 28.68
N PRO A 603 -22.21 8.81 29.19
CA PRO A 603 -23.07 9.23 30.29
C PRO A 603 -24.58 9.14 30.02
N ASN A 604 -25.01 8.93 28.78
CA ASN A 604 -26.41 8.77 28.38
C ASN A 604 -26.84 7.30 28.20
N TYR A 605 -25.94 6.34 28.46
CA TYR A 605 -26.21 4.92 28.24
C TYR A 605 -27.11 4.32 29.33
N ALA A 606 -28.42 4.57 29.23
CA ALA A 606 -29.45 4.22 30.22
C ALA A 606 -29.44 2.72 30.61
N ALA A 607 -29.13 1.84 29.66
CA ALA A 607 -29.06 0.40 29.89
C ALA A 607 -27.98 0.01 30.91
N ALA A 608 -26.82 0.68 30.94
CA ALA A 608 -25.80 0.42 31.96
C ALA A 608 -26.21 0.93 33.35
N TYR A 609 -26.91 2.06 33.42
CA TYR A 609 -27.42 2.58 34.70
C TYR A 609 -28.43 1.64 35.36
N VAL A 610 -29.35 1.05 34.59
CA VAL A 610 -30.33 0.12 35.18
C VAL A 610 -29.63 -1.14 35.68
N ARG A 611 -28.60 -1.64 34.98
CA ARG A 611 -27.80 -2.77 35.44
C ARG A 611 -27.00 -2.45 36.71
N LEU A 612 -26.41 -1.25 36.81
CA LEU A 612 -25.77 -0.79 38.05
C LEU A 612 -26.74 -0.77 39.22
N ALA A 613 -27.94 -0.23 39.01
CA ALA A 613 -28.96 -0.17 40.04
C ALA A 613 -29.32 -1.56 40.56
N LEU A 614 -29.47 -2.54 39.66
CA LEU A 614 -29.79 -3.92 40.01
C LEU A 614 -28.64 -4.59 40.79
N GLN A 615 -27.39 -4.41 40.35
CA GLN A 615 -26.23 -4.96 41.05
C GLN A 615 -26.08 -4.37 42.46
N TYR A 616 -26.23 -3.06 42.63
CA TYR A 616 -26.18 -2.43 43.96
C TYR A 616 -27.34 -2.83 44.86
N ARG A 617 -28.53 -3.03 44.29
CA ARG A 617 -29.67 -3.56 45.05
C ARG A 617 -29.37 -4.97 45.55
N GLN A 618 -28.83 -5.84 44.68
CA GLN A 618 -28.45 -7.20 45.03
C GLN A 618 -27.34 -7.24 46.08
N SER A 619 -26.39 -6.29 46.04
CA SER A 619 -25.33 -6.15 47.04
C SER A 619 -25.78 -5.46 48.34
N GLY A 620 -27.02 -5.00 48.44
CA GLY A 620 -27.59 -4.33 49.63
C GLY A 620 -27.33 -2.82 49.74
N ASP A 621 -26.67 -2.19 48.77
CA ASP A 621 -26.46 -0.73 48.74
C ASP A 621 -27.69 -0.04 48.12
N LEU A 622 -28.76 0.04 48.91
CA LEU A 622 -30.04 0.61 48.47
C LEU A 622 -29.94 2.09 48.08
N ALA A 623 -28.98 2.83 48.64
CA ALA A 623 -28.77 4.23 48.32
C ALA A 623 -28.23 4.40 46.90
N LYS A 624 -27.19 3.66 46.53
CA LYS A 624 -26.67 3.65 45.15
C LYS A 624 -27.67 3.04 44.18
N ALA A 625 -28.35 1.97 44.58
CA ALA A 625 -29.41 1.35 43.79
C ALA A 625 -30.47 2.38 43.36
N ARG A 626 -30.99 3.17 44.32
CA ARG A 626 -31.95 4.25 44.05
C ARG A 626 -31.35 5.36 43.19
N LEU A 627 -30.11 5.77 43.47
CA LEU A 627 -29.43 6.82 42.71
C LEU A 627 -29.32 6.46 41.22
N TYR A 628 -28.83 5.26 40.91
CA TYR A 628 -28.64 4.84 39.53
C TYR A 628 -29.98 4.56 38.83
N TYR A 629 -30.98 4.01 39.53
CA TYR A 629 -32.31 3.85 38.97
C TYR A 629 -32.98 5.20 38.62
N GLN A 630 -32.81 6.22 39.48
CA GLN A 630 -33.26 7.59 39.16
C GLN A 630 -32.56 8.16 37.94
N LYS A 631 -31.28 7.84 37.71
CA LYS A 631 -30.57 8.22 36.49
C LYS A 631 -31.15 7.50 35.27
N THR A 632 -31.42 6.19 35.35
CA THR A 632 -32.13 5.45 34.29
C THR A 632 -33.43 6.16 33.92
N CYS A 633 -34.27 6.51 34.90
CA CYS A 633 -35.56 7.15 34.64
C CYS A 633 -35.46 8.55 34.00
N LYS A 634 -34.36 9.27 34.20
CA LYS A 634 -34.11 10.54 33.53
C LYS A 634 -33.71 10.36 32.06
N LEU A 635 -33.06 9.24 31.73
CA LEU A 635 -32.51 8.97 30.41
C LEU A 635 -33.44 8.11 29.53
N SER A 636 -34.25 7.24 30.14
CA SER A 636 -35.18 6.35 29.43
C SER A 636 -36.43 6.11 30.28
N GLU A 637 -37.56 6.63 29.80
CA GLU A 637 -38.86 6.40 30.43
C GLU A 637 -39.31 4.93 30.29
N GLU A 638 -38.95 4.29 29.17
CA GLU A 638 -39.25 2.87 28.92
C GLU A 638 -38.58 1.97 29.95
N LEU A 639 -37.26 2.08 30.12
CA LEU A 639 -36.51 1.30 31.12
C LEU A 639 -36.96 1.63 32.54
N CYS A 640 -37.36 2.88 32.82
CA CYS A 640 -37.94 3.23 34.10
C CYS A 640 -39.20 2.39 34.37
N ARG A 641 -40.15 2.39 33.44
CA ARG A 641 -41.42 1.66 33.63
C ARG A 641 -41.18 0.14 33.69
N GLU A 642 -40.31 -0.39 32.85
CA GLU A 642 -39.97 -1.82 32.81
C GLU A 642 -39.42 -2.31 34.15
N TYR A 643 -38.50 -1.55 34.76
CA TYR A 643 -37.80 -1.96 35.99
C TYR A 643 -38.43 -1.41 37.29
N ALA A 644 -39.49 -0.61 37.21
CA ALA A 644 -40.20 -0.08 38.38
C ALA A 644 -40.64 -1.13 39.41
N PRO A 645 -41.10 -2.35 39.04
CA PRO A 645 -41.44 -3.37 40.04
C PRO A 645 -40.25 -3.85 40.90
N GLN A 646 -39.02 -3.56 40.46
CA GLN A 646 -37.79 -3.99 41.12
C GLN A 646 -37.19 -2.91 42.04
N PHE A 647 -37.76 -1.70 42.12
CA PHE A 647 -37.25 -0.58 42.93
C PHE A 647 -38.38 0.14 43.65
#